data_AF-A0A9D8KBS0-F1
#
_entry.id   AF-A0A9D8KBS0-F1
#
_cell.length_a   1.000
_cell.length_b   1.000
_cell.length_c   1.000
_cell.angle_alpha   90.00
_cell.angle_beta   90.00
_cell.angle_gamma   90.00
#
_symmetry.space_group_name_H-M   'P 1'
#
loop_
_entity.id
_entity.type
_entity.pdbx_description
1 polymer ?
#
loop_
_entity_poly.entity_id
_entity_poly.type
_entity_poly.pdbx_seq_one_letter_code
_entity_poly.pdbx_strand_id
1 'polypeptide(L)'
;MSVNRKKILLFIFVAFLLSSAMVRMIHPRADAPFDLSWSQGPSTDASYYIEPAVNFVKGRGLKPISGIWNAPGYYLLYLPFLLLFGVGYAQLNLITAAISLLGFVFFFLIVKDLPKRDDDITTALFASLFWAFTTFFVMYNRIPLIYTAMILYMLVSAWLWFLGTKRRLFFIFSWAVIFIAVLYVRVIAVALVPAFLIGHILLFFGEGEGRRTRVIRVVTLLAIAAAGIALVLFVGKLFNLSPLDIALARVKAHLKGDIFGDGLLVYFFNIGESGGITRYLPVVSLLAYSYIIVFVRDLFAKRLNFKDGKDVMKVVILAWAVFGAFYTILFKYAPPRYFLFLMPPLFILAGMTCARLLSPEEKRDFGYGYYFILLSWLLFLVFRVILIVFSYLISNFTTFAVGFRLSAEAVARFSALIKFFGSFYLLLSISLILSLLIIAAIYLIDRAGERKEGELAVRREIRVAFIVASMAFFLYYQGAICWRWAENPHYTLVNTSRELARLVNENAVVSGPYAHPLTIENDLRHIYMTFTKPKSKTPCERFKESGTTHLLIDSKNGLVYIERLYPETFDCLDLIDTFYVRGNAVGLYACKDRPEYTPTYFERAQALMGAGDFEEAEKLLLKSIGEGAPASAEYASLGRCKAMLKDREGAEEALEKAIEINPDNLPAHWGLGQLLEAKGDREGALSHYLSVLDLYPESKVVKKKIRELIVETNER
;
A
#
# COMPACT_ATOMS: atom_id res chain seq x y z
N MET A 1 -1.31 17.70 38.33
CA MET A 1 -1.06 18.24 36.96
C MET A 1 -0.96 17.16 35.87
N SER A 2 -0.18 16.08 36.01
CA SER A 2 0.07 15.09 34.94
C SER A 2 -1.18 14.42 34.33
N VAL A 3 -2.19 14.09 35.15
CA VAL A 3 -3.46 13.50 34.69
C VAL A 3 -4.20 14.41 33.71
N ASN A 4 -4.23 15.73 33.97
CA ASN A 4 -4.91 16.69 33.11
C ASN A 4 -4.20 16.83 31.75
N ARG A 5 -2.86 16.87 31.77
CA ARG A 5 -2.01 16.87 30.57
C ARG A 5 -2.28 15.68 29.64
N LYS A 6 -2.43 14.46 30.18
CA LYS A 6 -2.77 13.26 29.37
C LYS A 6 -4.19 13.30 28.80
N LYS A 7 -5.17 13.83 29.55
CA LYS A 7 -6.54 14.05 29.04
C LYS A 7 -6.56 15.07 27.90
N ILE A 8 -5.82 16.17 28.01
CA ILE A 8 -5.68 17.19 26.96
C ILE A 8 -5.03 16.60 25.69
N LEU A 9 -3.95 15.81 25.83
CA LEU A 9 -3.35 15.13 24.69
C LEU A 9 -4.36 14.23 23.96
N LEU A 10 -5.11 13.41 24.71
CA LEU A 10 -6.11 12.52 24.14
C LEU A 10 -7.24 13.30 23.44
N PHE A 11 -7.72 14.39 24.05
CA PHE A 11 -8.73 15.26 23.46
C PHE A 11 -8.26 15.87 22.13
N ILE A 12 -7.05 16.44 22.09
CA ILE A 12 -6.51 17.03 20.85
C ILE A 12 -6.23 15.93 19.80
N PHE A 13 -5.75 14.76 20.20
CA PHE A 13 -5.61 13.62 19.29
C PHE A 13 -6.95 13.18 18.69
N VAL A 14 -8.01 13.08 19.50
CA VAL A 14 -9.36 12.76 19.01
C VAL A 14 -9.88 13.86 18.08
N ALA A 15 -9.66 15.14 18.38
CA ALA A 15 -10.01 16.24 17.48
C ALA A 15 -9.25 16.13 16.14
N PHE A 16 -7.94 15.86 16.16
CA PHE A 16 -7.16 15.62 14.94
C PHE A 16 -7.64 14.39 14.19
N LEU A 17 -7.98 13.29 14.87
CA LEU A 17 -8.50 12.06 14.25
C LEU A 17 -9.85 12.31 13.56
N LEU A 18 -10.76 13.04 14.19
CA LEU A 18 -12.06 13.40 13.64
C LEU A 18 -11.92 14.36 12.44
N SER A 19 -11.15 15.45 12.55
CA SER A 19 -10.90 16.35 11.42
C SER A 19 -10.19 15.63 10.26
N SER A 20 -9.22 14.78 10.56
CA SER A 20 -8.52 13.90 9.61
C SER A 20 -9.46 12.92 8.91
N ALA A 21 -10.50 12.44 9.59
CA ALA A 21 -11.55 11.62 9.02
C ALA A 21 -12.48 12.44 8.11
N MET A 22 -12.96 13.59 8.58
CA MET A 22 -13.83 14.50 7.79
C MET A 22 -13.18 14.85 6.45
N VAL A 23 -11.91 15.27 6.46
CA VAL A 23 -11.16 15.59 5.22
C VAL A 23 -11.04 14.38 4.28
N ARG A 24 -10.93 13.15 4.81
CA ARG A 24 -10.90 11.93 3.97
C ARG A 24 -12.26 11.58 3.38
N MET A 25 -13.35 11.92 4.08
CA MET A 25 -14.73 11.62 3.69
C MET A 25 -15.36 12.67 2.76
N ILE A 26 -14.74 13.85 2.58
CA ILE A 26 -15.14 14.81 1.53
C ILE A 26 -15.12 14.10 0.17
N HIS A 27 -16.19 14.26 -0.62
CA HIS A 27 -16.40 13.68 -1.95
C HIS A 27 -15.86 12.23 -2.10
N PRO A 28 -16.48 11.23 -1.45
CA PRO A 28 -15.93 9.86 -1.39
C PRO A 28 -15.97 9.13 -2.74
N ARG A 29 -16.73 9.65 -3.72
CA ARG A 29 -16.78 9.16 -5.11
C ARG A 29 -15.83 9.89 -6.07
N ALA A 30 -15.19 10.97 -5.63
CA ALA A 30 -14.39 11.80 -6.53
C ALA A 30 -13.00 11.21 -6.82
N ASP A 31 -12.49 11.53 -8.00
CA ASP A 31 -11.15 11.14 -8.44
C ASP A 31 -10.06 11.77 -7.57
N ALA A 32 -8.91 11.09 -7.50
CA ALA A 32 -7.71 11.61 -6.88
C ALA A 32 -7.21 12.89 -7.60
N PRO A 33 -6.60 13.86 -6.87
CA PRO A 33 -6.04 15.07 -7.47
C PRO A 33 -5.14 14.78 -8.69
N PHE A 34 -5.26 15.63 -9.71
CA PHE A 34 -4.52 15.46 -10.97
C PHE A 34 -2.99 15.50 -10.78
N ASP A 35 -2.52 16.30 -9.84
CA ASP A 35 -1.10 16.50 -9.51
C ASP A 35 -0.53 15.47 -8.51
N LEU A 36 -1.36 14.60 -7.92
CA LEU A 36 -0.96 13.63 -6.89
C LEU A 36 0.09 12.60 -7.39
N SER A 37 0.01 12.23 -8.67
CA SER A 37 0.97 11.35 -9.35
C SER A 37 1.05 11.66 -10.84
N TRP A 38 2.26 11.63 -11.38
CA TRP A 38 2.54 11.68 -12.82
C TRP A 38 2.26 10.35 -13.55
N SER A 39 2.10 9.25 -12.82
CA SER A 39 1.73 7.94 -13.36
C SER A 39 0.21 7.70 -13.34
N GLN A 40 -0.29 6.76 -14.15
CA GLN A 40 -1.70 6.34 -14.11
C GLN A 40 -2.15 5.56 -12.87
N GLY A 41 -1.22 5.10 -12.02
CA GLY A 41 -1.52 4.26 -10.86
C GLY A 41 -2.68 4.71 -9.95
N PRO A 42 -2.94 6.01 -9.68
CA PRO A 42 -4.12 6.44 -8.94
C PRO A 42 -5.46 6.00 -9.56
N SER A 43 -5.55 5.88 -10.88
CA SER A 43 -6.75 5.44 -11.61
C SER A 43 -6.81 3.93 -11.81
N THR A 44 -5.66 3.28 -11.93
CA THR A 44 -5.57 1.88 -12.41
C THR A 44 -5.10 0.90 -11.32
N ASP A 45 -3.94 1.14 -10.67
CA ASP A 45 -3.41 0.30 -9.58
C ASP A 45 -4.45 0.06 -8.48
N ALA A 46 -5.25 1.09 -8.19
CA ALA A 46 -6.28 1.10 -7.15
C ALA A 46 -7.32 -0.02 -7.32
N SER A 47 -7.60 -0.39 -8.57
CA SER A 47 -8.60 -1.38 -8.94
C SER A 47 -8.03 -2.80 -8.96
N TYR A 48 -6.79 -2.97 -9.42
CA TYR A 48 -6.18 -4.29 -9.59
C TYR A 48 -6.05 -5.06 -8.27
N TYR A 49 -5.60 -4.40 -7.19
CA TYR A 49 -5.36 -5.10 -5.94
C TYR A 49 -6.64 -5.50 -5.19
N ILE A 50 -7.79 -4.90 -5.52
CA ILE A 50 -9.11 -5.21 -4.94
C ILE A 50 -9.98 -6.12 -5.83
N GLU A 51 -9.53 -6.43 -7.06
CA GLU A 51 -10.22 -7.30 -8.02
C GLU A 51 -10.77 -8.59 -7.40
N PRO A 52 -10.01 -9.37 -6.61
CA PRO A 52 -10.53 -10.63 -6.05
C PRO A 52 -11.68 -10.42 -5.06
N ALA A 53 -11.68 -9.33 -4.29
CA ALA A 53 -12.76 -9.05 -3.35
C ALA A 53 -14.01 -8.49 -4.04
N VAL A 54 -13.85 -7.65 -5.06
CA VAL A 54 -14.98 -7.18 -5.89
C VAL A 54 -15.63 -8.34 -6.64
N ASN A 55 -14.82 -9.19 -7.28
CA ASN A 55 -15.33 -10.34 -8.02
C ASN A 55 -16.03 -11.34 -7.11
N PHE A 56 -15.52 -11.62 -5.90
CA PHE A 56 -16.23 -12.47 -4.94
C PHE A 56 -17.60 -11.92 -4.54
N VAL A 57 -17.69 -10.62 -4.22
CA VAL A 57 -18.98 -10.00 -3.84
C VAL A 57 -19.96 -9.96 -5.02
N LYS A 58 -19.46 -9.90 -6.27
CA LYS A 58 -20.25 -10.06 -7.49
C LYS A 58 -20.47 -11.52 -7.94
N GLY A 59 -20.22 -12.50 -7.06
CA GLY A 59 -20.47 -13.93 -7.33
C GLY A 59 -19.46 -14.64 -8.26
N ARG A 60 -18.36 -13.98 -8.62
CA ARG A 60 -17.35 -14.46 -9.61
C ARG A 60 -16.14 -15.17 -8.98
N GLY A 61 -16.20 -15.47 -7.68
CA GLY A 61 -15.15 -16.17 -6.92
C GLY A 61 -13.95 -15.29 -6.50
N LEU A 62 -13.06 -15.88 -5.69
CA LEU A 62 -11.88 -15.22 -5.09
C LEU A 62 -10.57 -15.39 -5.87
N LYS A 63 -10.54 -16.17 -6.95
CA LYS A 63 -9.31 -16.34 -7.75
C LYS A 63 -9.09 -15.06 -8.60
N PRO A 64 -7.88 -14.46 -8.60
CA PRO A 64 -7.60 -13.30 -9.46
C PRO A 64 -7.66 -13.72 -10.94
N ILE A 65 -8.66 -13.20 -11.67
CA ILE A 65 -8.87 -13.46 -13.10
C ILE A 65 -7.65 -13.00 -13.92
N SER A 66 -7.07 -11.87 -13.51
CA SER A 66 -5.85 -11.29 -14.06
C SER A 66 -4.60 -12.20 -14.06
N GLY A 67 -4.50 -13.18 -13.15
CA GLY A 67 -3.26 -13.94 -12.89
C GLY A 67 -2.05 -13.10 -12.43
N ILE A 68 -2.24 -11.79 -12.21
CA ILE A 68 -1.18 -10.79 -12.09
C ILE A 68 -1.32 -10.06 -10.75
N TRP A 69 -0.34 -10.24 -9.85
CA TRP A 69 -0.29 -9.70 -8.47
C TRP A 69 -1.37 -10.19 -7.49
N ASN A 70 -1.24 -11.44 -7.01
CA ASN A 70 -2.00 -11.85 -5.81
C ASN A 70 -1.43 -11.16 -4.55
N ALA A 71 -2.30 -10.47 -3.81
CA ALA A 71 -2.00 -9.78 -2.55
C ALA A 71 -3.12 -10.00 -1.52
N PRO A 72 -3.24 -11.21 -0.95
CA PRO A 72 -4.38 -11.59 -0.11
C PRO A 72 -4.47 -10.77 1.17
N GLY A 73 -3.34 -10.39 1.77
CA GLY A 73 -3.31 -9.51 2.94
C GLY A 73 -3.84 -8.11 2.65
N TYR A 74 -4.09 -7.77 1.38
CA TYR A 74 -4.74 -6.54 0.99
C TYR A 74 -6.25 -6.70 0.79
N TYR A 75 -6.69 -7.51 -0.18
CA TYR A 75 -8.12 -7.60 -0.51
C TYR A 75 -8.96 -8.27 0.59
N LEU A 76 -8.36 -9.12 1.45
CA LEU A 76 -9.07 -9.68 2.60
C LEU A 76 -9.41 -8.62 3.67
N LEU A 77 -8.75 -7.46 3.69
CA LEU A 77 -9.18 -6.32 4.52
C LEU A 77 -10.45 -5.66 3.96
N TYR A 78 -10.66 -5.71 2.64
CA TYR A 78 -11.81 -5.12 1.96
C TYR A 78 -13.04 -6.02 2.00
N LEU A 79 -12.83 -7.34 1.94
CA LEU A 79 -13.89 -8.34 1.76
C LEU A 79 -15.06 -8.21 2.76
N PRO A 80 -14.85 -8.10 4.10
CA PRO A 80 -15.96 -8.02 5.04
C PRO A 80 -16.79 -6.74 4.88
N PHE A 81 -16.15 -5.64 4.50
CA PHE A 81 -16.82 -4.36 4.29
C PHE A 81 -17.62 -4.37 2.99
N LEU A 82 -17.06 -4.90 1.90
CA LEU A 82 -17.75 -4.99 0.62
C LEU A 82 -18.94 -5.98 0.68
N LEU A 83 -18.87 -7.03 1.50
CA LEU A 83 -20.00 -7.91 1.80
C LEU A 83 -21.14 -7.21 2.56
N LEU A 84 -20.83 -6.20 3.39
CA LEU A 84 -21.82 -5.46 4.19
C LEU A 84 -22.41 -4.24 3.48
N PHE A 85 -21.62 -3.56 2.64
CA PHE A 85 -21.98 -2.26 2.04
C PHE A 85 -22.00 -2.27 0.50
N GLY A 86 -21.78 -3.43 -0.12
CA GLY A 86 -21.70 -3.60 -1.57
C GLY A 86 -20.42 -3.04 -2.19
N VAL A 87 -20.35 -3.10 -3.52
CA VAL A 87 -19.24 -2.58 -4.33
C VAL A 87 -19.58 -1.20 -4.87
N GLY A 88 -18.60 -0.29 -4.85
CA GLY A 88 -18.68 1.03 -5.47
C GLY A 88 -17.47 1.88 -5.10
N TYR A 89 -17.22 2.97 -5.83
CA TYR A 89 -16.06 3.84 -5.56
C TYR A 89 -16.11 4.47 -4.17
N ALA A 90 -17.31 4.83 -3.69
CA ALA A 90 -17.49 5.35 -2.34
C ALA A 90 -17.06 4.33 -1.29
N GLN A 91 -17.54 3.09 -1.39
CA GLN A 91 -17.26 2.01 -0.45
C GLN A 91 -15.76 1.68 -0.40
N LEU A 92 -15.12 1.56 -1.57
CA LEU A 92 -13.69 1.31 -1.68
C LEU A 92 -12.86 2.43 -1.05
N ASN A 93 -13.17 3.69 -1.36
CA ASN A 93 -12.45 4.85 -0.83
C ASN A 93 -12.67 5.05 0.69
N LEU A 94 -13.90 4.79 1.17
CA LEU A 94 -14.25 4.90 2.59
C LEU A 94 -13.54 3.85 3.45
N ILE A 95 -13.45 2.59 3.00
CA ILE A 95 -12.70 1.59 3.76
C ILE A 95 -11.18 1.85 3.70
N THR A 96 -10.64 2.38 2.59
CA THR A 96 -9.24 2.86 2.58
C THR A 96 -9.02 3.93 3.66
N ALA A 97 -9.93 4.91 3.75
CA ALA A 97 -9.87 5.95 4.76
C ALA A 97 -9.95 5.36 6.18
N ALA A 98 -10.83 4.38 6.43
CA ALA A 98 -10.93 3.68 7.71
C ALA A 98 -9.63 2.93 8.08
N ILE A 99 -9.00 2.22 7.13
CA ILE A 99 -7.70 1.56 7.31
C ILE A 99 -6.61 2.59 7.65
N SER A 100 -6.62 3.76 7.00
CA SER A 100 -5.69 4.87 7.30
C SER A 100 -5.90 5.48 8.69
N LEU A 101 -7.16 5.64 9.12
CA LEU A 101 -7.51 6.15 10.44
C LEU A 101 -7.16 5.15 11.55
N LEU A 102 -7.33 3.85 11.31
CA LEU A 102 -6.82 2.80 12.21
C LEU A 102 -5.28 2.85 12.29
N GLY A 103 -4.60 3.09 11.16
CA GLY A 103 -3.16 3.36 11.12
C GLY A 103 -2.76 4.57 11.97
N PHE A 104 -3.57 5.63 11.99
CA PHE A 104 -3.36 6.81 12.82
C PHE A 104 -3.41 6.46 14.32
N VAL A 105 -4.30 5.57 14.74
CA VAL A 105 -4.36 5.10 16.12
C VAL A 105 -3.08 4.36 16.51
N PHE A 106 -2.60 3.41 15.71
CA PHE A 106 -1.34 2.72 15.99
C PHE A 106 -0.12 3.64 15.96
N PHE A 107 -0.11 4.61 15.03
CA PHE A 107 0.90 5.68 14.99
C PHE A 107 0.92 6.48 16.30
N PHE A 108 -0.23 6.95 16.77
CA PHE A 108 -0.32 7.66 18.05
C PHE A 108 0.08 6.79 19.24
N LEU A 109 -0.30 5.50 19.25
CA LEU A 109 0.09 4.55 20.30
C LEU A 109 1.61 4.33 20.38
N ILE A 110 2.33 4.44 19.26
CA ILE A 110 3.80 4.48 19.22
C ILE A 110 4.29 5.79 19.84
N VAL A 111 3.89 6.95 19.30
CA VAL A 111 4.52 8.24 19.64
C VAL A 111 4.22 8.72 21.06
N LYS A 112 3.02 8.46 21.59
CA LYS A 112 2.59 8.93 22.92
C LYS A 112 3.47 8.44 24.09
N ASP A 113 4.21 7.35 23.89
CA ASP A 113 5.04 6.70 24.91
C ASP A 113 6.55 6.88 24.64
N LEU A 114 6.95 7.62 23.58
CA LEU A 114 8.31 7.52 23.00
C LEU A 114 9.42 8.35 23.66
N PRO A 115 9.16 9.50 24.33
CA PRO A 115 10.23 10.27 24.96
C PRO A 115 10.40 10.13 26.49
N LYS A 116 11.32 10.94 27.03
CA LYS A 116 11.73 11.03 28.46
C LYS A 116 12.52 12.32 28.75
N ARG A 117 13.13 12.93 27.70
CA ARG A 117 13.81 14.25 27.69
C ARG A 117 13.14 15.28 26.77
N ASP A 118 12.39 14.81 25.77
CA ASP A 118 11.62 15.61 24.84
C ASP A 118 10.17 15.58 25.37
N ASP A 119 9.40 16.68 25.45
CA ASP A 119 8.07 16.61 26.09
C ASP A 119 7.18 15.59 25.35
N ASP A 120 6.86 14.47 26.01
CA ASP A 120 6.13 13.31 25.47
C ASP A 120 4.86 13.72 24.72
N ILE A 121 4.18 14.73 25.27
CA ILE A 121 2.91 15.26 24.76
C ILE A 121 3.16 16.10 23.51
N THR A 122 4.13 17.02 23.56
CA THR A 122 4.47 17.90 22.45
C THR A 122 4.91 17.10 21.22
N THR A 123 5.72 16.06 21.41
CA THR A 123 6.14 15.14 20.33
C THR A 123 4.93 14.47 19.68
N ALA A 124 4.03 13.91 20.48
CA ALA A 124 2.83 13.23 20.00
C ALA A 124 1.86 14.19 19.30
N LEU A 125 1.71 15.43 19.78
CA LEU A 125 0.88 16.46 19.15
C LEU A 125 1.37 16.82 17.74
N PHE A 126 2.65 17.19 17.59
CA PHE A 126 3.18 17.57 16.26
C PHE A 126 3.21 16.40 15.29
N ALA A 127 3.64 15.22 15.73
CA ALA A 127 3.62 14.03 14.88
C ALA A 127 2.20 13.71 14.39
N SER A 128 1.19 13.86 15.27
CA SER A 128 -0.22 13.64 14.92
C SER A 128 -0.78 14.74 14.00
N LEU A 129 -0.38 16.00 14.19
CA LEU A 129 -0.74 17.11 13.31
C LEU A 129 -0.25 16.85 11.88
N PHE A 130 1.00 16.41 11.72
CA PHE A 130 1.55 16.08 10.40
C PHE A 130 0.81 14.91 9.76
N TRP A 131 0.54 13.83 10.49
CA TRP A 131 -0.27 12.72 9.99
C TRP A 131 -1.68 13.14 9.54
N ALA A 132 -2.34 13.98 10.34
CA ALA A 132 -3.72 14.41 10.10
C ALA A 132 -3.86 15.28 8.84
N PHE A 133 -2.94 16.24 8.66
CA PHE A 133 -3.10 17.34 7.69
C PHE A 133 -2.07 17.35 6.55
N THR A 134 -1.19 16.35 6.44
CA THR A 134 -0.37 16.18 5.23
C THR A 134 -1.24 15.72 4.05
N THR A 135 -1.72 16.67 3.24
CA THR A 135 -2.62 16.45 2.08
C THR A 135 -2.12 15.37 1.13
N PHE A 136 -0.82 15.32 0.84
CA PHE A 136 -0.24 14.26 0.01
C PHE A 136 -0.54 12.84 0.55
N PHE A 137 -0.33 12.65 1.85
CA PHE A 137 -0.56 11.37 2.54
C PHE A 137 -2.05 11.12 2.72
N VAL A 138 -2.83 12.15 3.08
CA VAL A 138 -4.29 12.11 3.20
C VAL A 138 -4.93 11.61 1.90
N MET A 139 -4.57 12.21 0.75
CA MET A 139 -5.17 11.92 -0.55
C MET A 139 -4.83 10.51 -1.05
N TYR A 140 -3.58 10.07 -0.92
CA TYR A 140 -3.23 8.68 -1.26
C TYR A 140 -3.95 7.64 -0.40
N ASN A 141 -4.27 7.99 0.85
CA ASN A 141 -5.00 7.14 1.79
C ASN A 141 -6.54 7.21 1.63
N ARG A 142 -7.05 7.88 0.59
CA ARG A 142 -8.47 7.85 0.17
C ARG A 142 -8.69 6.95 -1.05
N ILE A 143 -7.62 6.48 -1.68
CA ILE A 143 -7.66 5.64 -2.89
C ILE A 143 -7.32 4.20 -2.47
N PRO A 144 -8.00 3.15 -2.96
CA PRO A 144 -7.72 1.76 -2.61
C PRO A 144 -6.40 1.24 -3.19
N LEU A 145 -5.30 1.83 -2.74
CA LEU A 145 -3.94 1.39 -3.02
C LEU A 145 -3.40 0.57 -1.86
N ILE A 146 -2.64 -0.46 -2.22
CA ILE A 146 -2.03 -1.41 -1.31
C ILE A 146 -1.04 -0.80 -0.28
N TYR A 147 -0.54 0.42 -0.53
CA TYR A 147 0.36 1.12 0.40
C TYR A 147 -0.32 1.46 1.73
N THR A 148 -1.60 1.82 1.73
CA THR A 148 -2.31 2.22 2.96
C THR A 148 -2.42 1.06 3.94
N ALA A 149 -2.77 -0.13 3.45
CA ALA A 149 -2.73 -1.35 4.25
C ALA A 149 -1.30 -1.71 4.68
N MET A 150 -0.33 -1.64 3.76
CA MET A 150 1.08 -1.91 4.09
C MET A 150 1.56 -1.02 5.25
N ILE A 151 1.21 0.26 5.25
CA ILE A 151 1.54 1.20 6.34
C ILE A 151 0.83 0.80 7.64
N LEU A 152 -0.44 0.38 7.61
CA LEU A 152 -1.11 -0.16 8.78
C LEU A 152 -0.36 -1.38 9.35
N TYR A 153 -0.01 -2.37 8.51
CA TYR A 153 0.76 -3.54 8.96
C TYR A 153 2.13 -3.14 9.55
N MET A 154 2.85 -2.21 8.91
CA MET A 154 4.13 -1.69 9.41
C MET A 154 3.97 -1.00 10.79
N LEU A 155 2.88 -0.26 11.00
CA LEU A 155 2.61 0.42 12.28
C LEU A 155 2.14 -0.51 13.38
N VAL A 156 1.25 -1.46 13.07
CA VAL A 156 0.86 -2.53 14.00
C VAL A 156 2.11 -3.31 14.43
N SER A 157 2.97 -3.66 13.47
CA SER A 157 4.23 -4.34 13.74
C SER A 157 5.18 -3.48 14.58
N ALA A 158 5.41 -2.21 14.24
CA ALA A 158 6.27 -1.32 15.04
C ALA A 158 5.74 -1.07 16.46
N TRP A 159 4.42 -1.02 16.64
CA TRP A 159 3.79 -0.93 17.95
C TRP A 159 3.97 -2.22 18.77
N LEU A 160 3.77 -3.39 18.15
CA LEU A 160 4.07 -4.69 18.77
C LEU A 160 5.55 -4.83 19.12
N TRP A 161 6.46 -4.35 18.25
CA TRP A 161 7.89 -4.32 18.52
C TRP A 161 8.19 -3.47 19.76
N PHE A 162 7.60 -2.28 19.87
CA PHE A 162 7.73 -1.43 21.05
C PHE A 162 7.16 -2.09 22.32
N LEU A 163 6.02 -2.78 22.26
CA LEU A 163 5.52 -3.61 23.37
C LEU A 163 6.47 -4.78 23.69
N GLY A 164 7.19 -5.30 22.70
CA GLY A 164 8.22 -6.32 22.85
C GLY A 164 9.32 -5.94 23.84
N THR A 165 9.70 -4.65 23.88
CA THR A 165 10.66 -4.09 24.85
C THR A 165 10.21 -4.25 26.31
N LYS A 166 8.90 -4.41 26.55
CA LYS A 166 8.29 -4.64 27.88
C LYS A 166 7.96 -6.11 28.11
N ARG A 167 7.51 -6.84 27.08
CA ARG A 167 7.19 -8.28 27.13
C ARG A 167 7.62 -8.97 25.83
N ARG A 168 8.67 -9.78 25.89
CA ARG A 168 9.36 -10.37 24.72
C ARG A 168 8.44 -11.12 23.73
N LEU A 169 7.32 -11.69 24.20
CA LEU A 169 6.31 -12.36 23.36
C LEU A 169 5.82 -11.47 22.19
N PHE A 170 5.66 -10.16 22.40
CA PHE A 170 5.19 -9.26 21.34
C PHE A 170 6.19 -9.10 20.18
N PHE A 171 7.47 -9.44 20.35
CA PHE A 171 8.40 -9.49 19.23
C PHE A 171 8.01 -10.58 18.22
N ILE A 172 7.50 -11.73 18.65
CA ILE A 172 7.04 -12.81 17.75
C ILE A 172 5.87 -12.29 16.91
N PHE A 173 4.87 -11.67 17.54
CA PHE A 173 3.74 -11.06 16.83
C PHE A 173 4.18 -9.92 15.90
N SER A 174 5.14 -9.08 16.32
CA SER A 174 5.73 -8.05 15.46
C SER A 174 6.34 -8.62 14.19
N TRP A 175 7.17 -9.67 14.32
CA TRP A 175 7.81 -10.35 13.19
C TRP A 175 6.79 -11.02 12.27
N ALA A 176 5.78 -11.70 12.82
CA ALA A 176 4.68 -12.28 12.05
C ALA A 176 3.96 -11.21 11.19
N VAL A 177 3.59 -10.08 11.78
CA VAL A 177 2.87 -8.99 11.10
C VAL A 177 3.72 -8.36 9.98
N ILE A 178 5.02 -8.13 10.18
CA ILE A 178 5.87 -7.56 9.11
C ILE A 178 6.15 -8.57 7.99
N PHE A 179 6.30 -9.87 8.28
CA PHE A 179 6.44 -10.88 7.23
C PHE A 179 5.16 -11.05 6.41
N ILE A 180 3.97 -10.97 7.04
CA ILE A 180 2.68 -10.90 6.33
C ILE A 180 2.67 -9.68 5.39
N ALA A 181 3.13 -8.51 5.87
CA ALA A 181 3.22 -7.31 5.04
C ALA A 181 4.16 -7.52 3.83
N VAL A 182 5.34 -8.13 4.03
CA VAL A 182 6.32 -8.36 2.96
C VAL A 182 5.82 -9.35 1.91
N LEU A 183 5.24 -10.48 2.33
CA LEU A 183 4.87 -11.58 1.44
C LEU A 183 3.46 -11.45 0.85
N TYR A 184 2.48 -10.99 1.63
CA TYR A 184 1.05 -11.00 1.25
C TYR A 184 0.45 -9.62 0.97
N VAL A 185 1.20 -8.55 1.24
CA VAL A 185 0.79 -7.18 0.90
C VAL A 185 1.77 -6.61 -0.12
N ARG A 186 2.92 -6.09 0.32
CA ARG A 186 3.90 -5.48 -0.58
C ARG A 186 5.32 -5.59 -0.01
N VAL A 187 6.23 -6.08 -0.85
CA VAL A 187 7.65 -6.30 -0.52
C VAL A 187 8.39 -5.08 0.04
N ILE A 188 7.90 -3.86 -0.25
CA ILE A 188 8.42 -2.58 0.28
C ILE A 188 8.45 -2.54 1.81
N ALA A 189 7.56 -3.29 2.49
CA ALA A 189 7.57 -3.43 3.94
C ALA A 189 8.92 -3.96 4.51
N VAL A 190 9.76 -4.59 3.68
CA VAL A 190 11.10 -5.06 4.06
C VAL A 190 12.00 -3.93 4.57
N ALA A 191 11.73 -2.67 4.22
CA ALA A 191 12.45 -1.51 4.74
C ALA A 191 12.42 -1.39 6.28
N LEU A 192 11.44 -1.99 6.96
CA LEU A 192 11.35 -2.01 8.43
C LEU A 192 12.18 -3.14 9.07
N VAL A 193 12.52 -4.19 8.32
CA VAL A 193 13.24 -5.38 8.82
C VAL A 193 14.65 -5.03 9.35
N PRO A 194 15.52 -4.28 8.62
CA PRO A 194 16.81 -3.84 9.15
C PRO A 194 16.68 -2.99 10.42
N ALA A 195 15.65 -2.15 10.50
CA ALA A 195 15.42 -1.29 11.66
C ALA A 195 15.12 -2.10 12.93
N PHE A 196 14.28 -3.14 12.84
CA PHE A 196 14.03 -4.06 13.96
C PHE A 196 15.25 -4.89 14.34
N LEU A 197 16.04 -5.35 13.36
CA LEU A 197 17.29 -6.07 13.64
C LEU A 197 18.27 -5.20 14.43
N ILE A 198 18.45 -3.94 14.03
CA ILE A 198 19.27 -2.97 14.78
C ILE A 198 18.71 -2.75 16.18
N GLY A 199 17.39 -2.59 16.33
CA GLY A 199 16.75 -2.47 17.64
C GLY A 199 17.05 -3.66 18.56
N HIS A 200 16.98 -4.88 18.01
CA HIS A 200 17.32 -6.10 18.76
C HIS A 200 18.80 -6.17 19.14
N ILE A 201 19.71 -5.78 18.24
CA ILE A 201 21.15 -5.71 18.49
C ILE A 201 21.46 -4.70 19.59
N LEU A 202 20.79 -3.55 19.62
CA LEU A 202 20.99 -2.53 20.65
C LEU A 202 20.46 -2.96 22.03
N LEU A 203 19.29 -3.59 22.10
CA LEU A 203 18.79 -4.20 23.35
C LEU A 203 19.75 -5.30 23.85
N PHE A 204 20.32 -6.08 22.93
CA PHE A 204 21.30 -7.11 23.24
C PHE A 204 22.61 -6.56 23.84
N PHE A 205 23.13 -5.45 23.32
CA PHE A 205 24.36 -4.83 23.84
C PHE A 205 24.13 -3.87 25.02
N GLY A 206 22.90 -3.36 25.22
CA GLY A 206 22.56 -2.50 26.35
C GLY A 206 22.61 -3.24 27.69
N GLU A 207 22.11 -4.48 27.74
CA GLU A 207 22.11 -5.29 28.97
C GLU A 207 23.50 -5.91 29.23
N GLY A 208 24.16 -5.46 30.30
CA GLY A 208 25.57 -5.75 30.61
C GLY A 208 25.82 -7.16 31.15
N GLU A 209 25.55 -8.19 30.34
CA GLU A 209 25.58 -9.59 30.74
C GLU A 209 26.79 -10.40 30.24
N GLY A 210 27.05 -11.53 30.91
CA GLY A 210 28.08 -12.50 30.57
C GLY A 210 27.86 -13.21 29.22
N ARG A 211 28.93 -13.85 28.71
CA ARG A 211 28.98 -14.49 27.39
C ARG A 211 27.89 -15.56 27.18
N ARG A 212 27.55 -16.34 28.22
CA ARG A 212 26.54 -17.43 28.14
C ARG A 212 25.13 -16.90 27.91
N THR A 213 24.72 -15.86 28.65
CA THR A 213 23.39 -15.26 28.51
C THR A 213 23.23 -14.54 27.16
N ARG A 214 24.32 -13.95 26.64
CA ARG A 214 24.37 -13.43 25.27
C ARG A 214 24.09 -14.51 24.21
N VAL A 215 24.74 -15.67 24.27
CA VAL A 215 24.48 -16.76 23.29
C VAL A 215 23.00 -17.20 23.32
N ILE A 216 22.43 -17.40 24.51
CA ILE A 216 21.01 -17.77 24.67
C ILE A 216 20.08 -16.71 24.05
N ARG A 217 20.38 -15.42 24.22
CA ARG A 217 19.62 -14.31 23.61
C ARG A 217 19.73 -14.28 22.09
N VAL A 218 20.91 -14.50 21.50
CA VAL A 218 21.07 -14.57 20.03
C VAL A 218 20.24 -15.73 19.48
N VAL A 219 20.34 -16.91 20.09
CA VAL A 219 19.52 -18.08 19.72
C VAL A 219 18.02 -17.76 19.86
N THR A 220 17.61 -17.05 20.93
CA THR A 220 16.21 -16.61 21.11
C THR A 220 15.76 -15.65 20.02
N LEU A 221 16.59 -14.68 19.62
CA LEU A 221 16.26 -13.71 18.56
C LEU A 221 16.19 -14.37 17.18
N LEU A 222 17.11 -15.27 16.87
CA LEU A 222 17.09 -16.06 15.65
C LEU A 222 15.88 -17.01 15.62
N ALA A 223 15.54 -17.64 16.75
CA ALA A 223 14.35 -18.48 16.87
C ALA A 223 13.05 -17.67 16.73
N ILE A 224 12.98 -16.44 17.26
CA ILE A 224 11.83 -15.53 17.08
C ILE A 224 11.69 -15.13 15.60
N ALA A 225 12.79 -14.79 14.92
CA ALA A 225 12.77 -14.47 13.50
C ALA A 225 12.38 -15.69 12.64
N ALA A 226 12.95 -16.86 12.92
CA ALA A 226 12.63 -18.11 12.24
C ALA A 226 11.17 -18.55 12.46
N ALA A 227 10.64 -18.42 13.69
CA ALA A 227 9.23 -18.68 13.99
C ALA A 227 8.30 -17.71 13.23
N GLY A 228 8.69 -16.44 13.09
CA GLY A 228 8.00 -15.48 12.24
C GLY A 228 7.96 -15.91 10.77
N ILE A 229 9.10 -16.34 10.21
CA ILE A 229 9.18 -16.85 8.83
C ILE A 229 8.32 -18.12 8.66
N ALA A 230 8.46 -19.09 9.57
CA ALA A 230 7.73 -20.35 9.53
C ALA A 230 6.20 -20.14 9.57
N LEU A 231 5.72 -19.25 10.44
CA LEU A 231 4.30 -18.89 10.52
C LEU A 231 3.77 -18.31 9.21
N VAL A 232 4.55 -17.46 8.54
CA VAL A 232 4.12 -16.84 7.27
C VAL A 232 4.20 -17.80 6.09
N LEU A 233 5.14 -18.75 6.09
CA LEU A 233 5.15 -19.87 5.14
C LEU A 233 3.96 -20.82 5.35
N PHE A 234 3.61 -21.12 6.61
CA PHE A 234 2.43 -21.92 6.97
C PHE A 234 1.13 -21.26 6.49
N VAL A 235 0.97 -19.96 6.74
CA VAL A 235 -0.17 -19.17 6.20
C VAL A 235 -0.20 -19.19 4.67
N GLY A 236 0.95 -19.18 3.99
CA GLY A 236 1.00 -19.28 2.52
C GLY A 236 0.47 -20.60 2.00
N LYS A 237 0.89 -21.70 2.64
CA LYS A 237 0.41 -23.05 2.31
C LYS A 237 -1.10 -23.17 2.54
N LEU A 238 -1.65 -22.59 3.62
CA LEU A 238 -3.10 -22.59 3.89
C LEU A 238 -3.96 -21.91 2.81
N PHE A 239 -3.42 -20.91 2.09
CA PHE A 239 -4.12 -20.24 0.99
C PHE A 239 -3.72 -20.79 -0.40
N ASN A 240 -2.96 -21.89 -0.45
CA ASN A 240 -2.35 -22.46 -1.66
C ASN A 240 -1.60 -21.42 -2.52
N LEU A 241 -0.80 -20.59 -1.84
CA LEU A 241 0.03 -19.57 -2.46
C LEU A 241 1.50 -19.95 -2.31
N SER A 242 2.32 -19.75 -3.35
CA SER A 242 3.78 -19.74 -3.19
C SER A 242 4.27 -18.29 -2.96
N PRO A 243 4.34 -17.81 -1.70
CA PRO A 243 4.87 -16.47 -1.42
C PRO A 243 6.35 -16.36 -1.77
N LEU A 244 7.09 -17.47 -1.64
CA LEU A 244 8.54 -17.50 -1.75
C LEU A 244 8.97 -17.36 -3.21
N ASP A 245 8.33 -18.06 -4.15
CA ASP A 245 8.65 -17.93 -5.57
C ASP A 245 8.30 -16.54 -6.10
N ILE A 246 7.16 -15.98 -5.66
CA ILE A 246 6.75 -14.61 -6.01
C ILE A 246 7.76 -13.59 -5.46
N ALA A 247 8.19 -13.73 -4.20
CA ALA A 247 9.18 -12.84 -3.59
C ALA A 247 10.57 -12.96 -4.25
N LEU A 248 11.05 -14.18 -4.48
CA LEU A 248 12.34 -14.46 -5.12
C LEU A 248 12.34 -14.00 -6.59
N ALA A 249 11.27 -14.24 -7.35
CA ALA A 249 11.13 -13.77 -8.72
C ALA A 249 11.13 -12.23 -8.78
N ARG A 250 10.43 -11.55 -7.85
CA ARG A 250 10.48 -10.09 -7.72
C ARG A 250 11.92 -9.63 -7.44
N VAL A 251 12.59 -10.14 -6.40
CA VAL A 251 13.97 -9.74 -6.07
C VAL A 251 14.92 -9.98 -7.25
N LYS A 252 14.88 -11.16 -7.89
CA LYS A 252 15.69 -11.47 -9.08
C LYS A 252 15.40 -10.56 -10.27
N ALA A 253 14.14 -10.20 -10.51
CA ALA A 253 13.78 -9.29 -11.60
C ALA A 253 14.29 -7.85 -11.38
N HIS A 254 14.36 -7.39 -10.12
CA HIS A 254 14.85 -6.04 -9.79
C HIS A 254 16.39 -6.00 -9.75
N LEU A 255 17.05 -7.06 -9.26
CA LEU A 255 18.51 -7.19 -9.26
C LEU A 255 19.14 -7.32 -10.66
N LYS A 256 18.34 -7.54 -11.71
CA LYS A 256 18.78 -7.52 -13.12
C LYS A 256 18.79 -6.13 -13.75
N GLY A 257 18.29 -5.10 -13.06
CA GLY A 257 18.47 -3.71 -13.48
C GLY A 257 19.86 -3.20 -13.11
N ASP A 258 20.36 -2.21 -13.84
CA ASP A 258 21.61 -1.54 -13.47
C ASP A 258 21.36 -0.60 -12.29
N ILE A 259 21.77 -1.03 -11.09
CA ILE A 259 21.53 -0.33 -9.81
C ILE A 259 22.55 0.79 -9.59
N PHE A 260 23.69 0.79 -10.30
CA PHE A 260 24.87 1.58 -9.95
C PHE A 260 25.30 2.62 -10.99
N GLY A 261 24.56 2.79 -12.10
CA GLY A 261 24.88 3.80 -13.12
C GLY A 261 24.87 5.26 -12.63
N ASP A 262 25.85 6.04 -13.10
CA ASP A 262 26.08 7.50 -13.18
C ASP A 262 25.52 8.47 -12.11
N GLY A 263 25.01 8.02 -10.97
CA GLY A 263 24.33 8.94 -10.06
C GLY A 263 23.90 8.43 -8.69
N LEU A 264 24.55 7.44 -8.08
CA LEU A 264 24.13 6.94 -6.75
C LEU A 264 23.99 8.09 -5.71
N LEU A 265 24.96 9.02 -5.66
CA LEU A 265 24.88 10.22 -4.82
C LEU A 265 23.76 11.16 -5.27
N VAL A 266 23.63 11.38 -6.59
CA VAL A 266 22.54 12.19 -7.15
C VAL A 266 21.18 11.63 -6.74
N TYR A 267 20.94 10.32 -6.84
CA TYR A 267 19.71 9.67 -6.35
C TYR A 267 19.56 9.72 -4.83
N PHE A 268 20.64 9.54 -4.06
CA PHE A 268 20.61 9.57 -2.60
C PHE A 268 20.22 10.94 -2.04
N PHE A 269 20.73 12.03 -2.62
CA PHE A 269 20.33 13.37 -2.23
C PHE A 269 19.06 13.86 -2.96
N ASN A 270 18.76 13.37 -4.18
CA ASN A 270 17.58 13.82 -4.94
C ASN A 270 16.27 13.11 -4.57
N ILE A 271 16.29 11.81 -4.27
CA ILE A 271 15.16 11.01 -3.77
C ILE A 271 13.79 11.25 -4.47
N GLY A 272 13.61 11.46 -5.79
CA GLY A 272 14.51 11.55 -6.94
C GLY A 272 14.06 12.65 -7.92
N GLU A 273 14.76 12.79 -9.06
CA GLU A 273 14.63 13.90 -10.04
C GLU A 273 13.19 14.21 -10.54
N SER A 274 12.25 13.26 -10.42
CA SER A 274 10.85 13.41 -10.83
C SER A 274 9.84 13.01 -9.76
N GLY A 275 9.92 13.63 -8.58
CA GLY A 275 8.79 13.68 -7.62
C GLY A 275 9.12 13.27 -6.19
N GLY A 276 10.26 13.71 -5.67
CA GLY A 276 10.70 13.40 -4.33
C GLY A 276 9.86 13.99 -3.19
N ILE A 277 9.96 13.33 -2.04
CA ILE A 277 9.16 13.60 -0.84
C ILE A 277 9.22 15.05 -0.35
N THR A 278 10.37 15.71 -0.51
CA THR A 278 10.65 17.09 -0.11
C THR A 278 9.86 18.13 -0.89
N ARG A 279 9.43 17.82 -2.13
CA ARG A 279 8.51 18.66 -2.92
C ARG A 279 7.15 18.75 -2.23
N TYR A 280 6.64 17.61 -1.76
CA TYR A 280 5.32 17.50 -1.14
C TYR A 280 5.32 17.90 0.33
N LEU A 281 6.47 17.74 1.02
CA LEU A 281 6.61 17.87 2.47
C LEU A 281 7.80 18.73 2.93
N PRO A 282 7.98 19.96 2.42
CA PRO A 282 9.15 20.78 2.71
C PRO A 282 9.38 20.98 4.22
N VAL A 283 8.33 21.31 4.98
CA VAL A 283 8.43 21.54 6.44
C VAL A 283 8.75 20.24 7.19
N VAL A 284 8.02 19.16 6.93
CA VAL A 284 8.20 17.87 7.64
C VAL A 284 9.56 17.27 7.33
N SER A 285 9.96 17.20 6.06
CA SER A 285 11.26 16.64 5.67
C SER A 285 12.41 17.42 6.32
N LEU A 286 12.37 18.75 6.30
CA LEU A 286 13.43 19.57 6.88
C LEU A 286 13.49 19.42 8.41
N LEU A 287 12.34 19.45 9.11
CA LEU A 287 12.29 19.18 10.55
C LEU A 287 12.75 17.76 10.92
N ALA A 288 12.44 16.75 10.09
CA ALA A 288 12.88 15.37 10.29
C ALA A 288 14.40 15.21 10.07
N TYR A 289 14.96 15.80 9.01
CA TYR A 289 16.39 15.80 8.75
C TYR A 289 17.18 16.56 9.83
N SER A 290 16.61 17.64 10.37
CA SER A 290 17.17 18.36 11.53
C SER A 290 17.36 17.43 12.74
N TYR A 291 16.47 16.45 12.95
CA TYR A 291 16.59 15.50 14.06
C TYR A 291 17.79 14.56 13.91
N ILE A 292 18.25 14.27 12.69
CA ILE A 292 19.39 13.37 12.45
C ILE A 292 20.65 13.94 13.12
N ILE A 293 20.85 15.26 13.03
CA ILE A 293 21.97 15.99 13.63
C ILE A 293 21.89 15.91 15.16
N VAL A 294 20.69 16.13 15.71
CA VAL A 294 20.39 16.04 17.13
C VAL A 294 20.68 14.63 17.67
N PHE A 295 20.28 13.60 16.93
CA PHE A 295 20.53 12.20 17.25
C PHE A 295 22.02 11.85 17.21
N VAL A 296 22.74 12.24 16.15
CA VAL A 296 24.18 11.97 16.00
C VAL A 296 24.97 12.60 17.14
N ARG A 297 24.64 13.84 17.54
CA ARG A 297 25.24 14.47 18.71
C ARG A 297 24.92 13.73 20.01
N ASP A 298 23.66 13.36 20.25
CA ASP A 298 23.27 12.61 21.45
C ASP A 298 23.94 11.22 21.53
N LEU A 299 24.22 10.60 20.39
CA LEU A 299 25.00 9.37 20.27
C LEU A 299 26.47 9.59 20.67
N PHE A 300 27.16 10.57 20.08
CA PHE A 300 28.57 10.87 20.40
C PHE A 300 28.76 11.36 21.84
N ALA A 301 27.83 12.17 22.36
CA ALA A 301 27.82 12.63 23.74
C ALA A 301 27.41 11.53 24.76
N LYS A 302 27.22 10.27 24.31
CA LYS A 302 26.81 9.11 25.13
C LYS A 302 25.53 9.37 25.95
N ARG A 303 24.62 10.18 25.40
CA ARG A 303 23.37 10.59 26.06
C ARG A 303 22.24 9.58 25.89
N LEU A 304 22.34 8.65 24.94
CA LEU A 304 21.40 7.55 24.70
C LEU A 304 21.66 6.37 25.65
N ASN A 305 20.61 5.84 26.27
CA ASN A 305 20.70 4.67 27.14
C ASN A 305 20.06 3.43 26.48
N PHE A 306 20.87 2.55 25.88
CA PHE A 306 20.37 1.35 25.19
C PHE A 306 19.81 0.25 26.12
N LYS A 307 19.81 0.45 27.44
CA LYS A 307 18.99 -0.35 28.39
C LYS A 307 17.52 0.10 28.42
N ASP A 308 17.21 1.32 27.96
CA ASP A 308 15.85 1.83 27.88
C ASP A 308 15.29 1.56 26.48
N GLY A 309 14.21 0.77 26.40
CA GLY A 309 13.52 0.46 25.15
C GLY A 309 13.02 1.70 24.39
N LYS A 310 12.81 2.84 25.08
CA LYS A 310 12.46 4.12 24.43
C LYS A 310 13.59 4.69 23.58
N ASP A 311 14.83 4.71 24.10
CA ASP A 311 15.98 5.25 23.36
C ASP A 311 16.36 4.31 22.21
N VAL A 312 16.22 2.99 22.38
CA VAL A 312 16.33 2.05 21.26
C VAL A 312 15.26 2.33 20.19
N MET A 313 14.01 2.60 20.57
CA MET A 313 12.95 2.91 19.61
C MET A 313 13.25 4.17 18.78
N LYS A 314 13.94 5.17 19.35
CA LYS A 314 14.44 6.33 18.58
C LYS A 314 15.42 5.89 17.48
N VAL A 315 16.30 4.94 17.75
CA VAL A 315 17.21 4.38 16.73
C VAL A 315 16.43 3.57 15.69
N VAL A 316 15.42 2.79 16.09
CA VAL A 316 14.56 2.04 15.16
C VAL A 316 13.82 2.98 14.20
N ILE A 317 13.30 4.11 14.69
CA ILE A 317 12.63 5.12 13.84
C ILE A 317 13.62 5.76 12.86
N LEU A 318 14.80 6.14 13.32
CA LEU A 318 15.83 6.71 12.44
C LEU A 318 16.30 5.68 11.40
N ALA A 319 16.52 4.43 11.82
CA ALA A 319 16.87 3.34 10.91
C ALA A 319 15.76 3.11 9.87
N TRP A 320 14.48 3.11 10.26
CA TRP A 320 13.37 3.02 9.30
C TRP A 320 13.42 4.17 8.27
N ALA A 321 13.65 5.42 8.70
CA ALA A 321 13.82 6.54 7.77
C ALA A 321 15.01 6.33 6.80
N VAL A 322 16.17 5.89 7.31
CA VAL A 322 17.41 5.72 6.53
C VAL A 322 17.33 4.52 5.58
N PHE A 323 16.99 3.32 6.08
CA PHE A 323 16.83 2.13 5.23
C PHE A 323 15.67 2.26 4.26
N GLY A 324 14.62 3.00 4.64
CA GLY A 324 13.55 3.34 3.72
C GLY A 324 13.98 4.27 2.59
N ALA A 325 14.76 5.32 2.90
CA ALA A 325 15.31 6.20 1.87
C ALA A 325 16.24 5.42 0.94
N PHE A 326 17.14 4.61 1.49
CA PHE A 326 18.01 3.71 0.72
C PHE A 326 17.20 2.75 -0.16
N TYR A 327 16.13 2.16 0.36
CA TYR A 327 15.25 1.28 -0.39
C TYR A 327 14.63 1.99 -1.60
N THR A 328 14.30 3.28 -1.51
CA THR A 328 13.76 4.03 -2.68
C THR A 328 14.77 4.28 -3.78
N ILE A 329 16.08 4.26 -3.48
CA ILE A 329 17.16 4.40 -4.49
C ILE A 329 17.24 3.15 -5.38
N LEU A 330 16.84 1.98 -4.88
CA LEU A 330 16.80 0.72 -5.63
C LEU A 330 15.75 0.72 -6.77
N PHE A 331 14.97 1.80 -6.94
CA PHE A 331 13.93 1.92 -7.95
C PHE A 331 14.19 3.09 -8.91
N LYS A 332 14.65 2.76 -10.13
CA LYS A 332 14.68 3.71 -11.26
C LYS A 332 13.29 4.28 -11.61
N TYR A 333 12.21 3.57 -11.25
CA TYR A 333 10.83 4.02 -11.34
C TYR A 333 10.22 4.16 -9.94
N ALA A 334 10.24 5.37 -9.38
CA ALA A 334 9.76 5.68 -8.03
C ALA A 334 8.69 6.80 -8.05
N PRO A 335 7.47 6.53 -8.55
CA PRO A 335 6.40 7.52 -8.54
C PRO A 335 5.95 7.84 -7.09
N PRO A 336 5.39 9.03 -6.80
CA PRO A 336 5.32 9.56 -5.44
C PRO A 336 4.69 8.65 -4.37
N ARG A 337 3.70 7.82 -4.73
CA ARG A 337 3.12 6.79 -3.83
C ARG A 337 4.12 5.83 -3.20
N TYR A 338 5.29 5.62 -3.83
CA TYR A 338 6.35 4.77 -3.29
C TYR A 338 6.96 5.36 -2.03
N PHE A 339 6.90 6.68 -1.78
CA PHE A 339 7.45 7.29 -0.57
C PHE A 339 6.49 7.26 0.64
N LEU A 340 5.26 6.76 0.50
CA LEU A 340 4.25 6.80 1.58
C LEU A 340 4.68 6.06 2.85
N PHE A 341 5.54 5.05 2.75
CA PHE A 341 6.03 4.28 3.89
C PHE A 341 7.14 4.99 4.69
N LEU A 342 7.69 6.09 4.16
CA LEU A 342 8.61 6.98 4.87
C LEU A 342 7.87 8.04 5.70
N MET A 343 6.58 8.24 5.45
CA MET A 343 5.79 9.27 6.15
C MET A 343 5.74 9.05 7.66
N PRO A 344 5.47 7.84 8.18
CA PRO A 344 5.44 7.64 9.62
C PRO A 344 6.75 8.02 10.33
N PRO A 345 7.94 7.48 10.00
CA PRO A 345 9.16 7.86 10.73
C PRO A 345 9.50 9.35 10.54
N LEU A 346 9.25 9.94 9.37
CA LEU A 346 9.48 11.38 9.15
C LEU A 346 8.56 12.27 10.01
N PHE A 347 7.27 11.94 10.16
CA PHE A 347 6.36 12.67 11.05
C PHE A 347 6.81 12.58 12.51
N ILE A 348 7.34 11.44 12.95
CA ILE A 348 7.85 11.26 14.32
C ILE A 348 9.10 12.12 14.53
N LEU A 349 10.09 12.02 13.63
CA LEU A 349 11.34 12.79 13.70
C LEU A 349 11.07 14.31 13.67
N ALA A 350 10.16 14.77 12.81
CA ALA A 350 9.74 16.17 12.77
C ALA A 350 9.05 16.61 14.07
N GLY A 351 8.19 15.76 14.65
CA GLY A 351 7.54 16.01 15.93
C GLY A 351 8.54 16.10 17.10
N MET A 352 9.58 15.26 17.11
CA MET A 352 10.66 15.30 18.10
C MET A 352 11.48 16.60 17.98
N THR A 353 11.79 17.05 16.77
CA THR A 353 12.45 18.36 16.54
C THR A 353 11.61 19.52 17.08
N CYS A 354 10.28 19.50 16.87
CA CYS A 354 9.38 20.52 17.42
C CYS A 354 9.36 20.51 18.96
N ALA A 355 9.27 19.33 19.58
CA ALA A 355 9.33 19.18 21.03
C ALA A 355 10.66 19.67 21.63
N ARG A 356 11.79 19.35 20.99
CA ARG A 356 13.13 19.85 21.36
C ARG A 356 13.21 21.38 21.30
N LEU A 357 12.76 21.98 20.20
CA LEU A 357 12.77 23.44 20.00
C LEU A 357 11.94 24.20 21.04
N LEU A 358 10.79 23.65 21.45
CA LEU A 358 9.90 24.23 22.48
C LEU A 358 10.31 23.92 23.93
N SER A 359 11.27 23.03 24.15
CA SER A 359 11.67 22.63 25.50
C SER A 359 12.14 23.84 26.33
N PRO A 360 11.68 23.95 27.60
CA PRO A 360 12.03 25.06 28.49
C PRO A 360 13.38 24.86 29.21
N GLU A 361 14.08 23.75 29.00
CA GLU A 361 15.38 23.50 29.63
C GLU A 361 16.46 24.41 29.04
N GLU A 362 16.82 25.44 29.79
CA GLU A 362 17.74 26.51 29.36
C GLU A 362 19.22 26.15 29.59
N LYS A 363 19.57 24.87 29.74
CA LYS A 363 20.95 24.41 30.00
C LYS A 363 21.42 23.34 29.02
N ARG A 364 22.43 23.70 28.22
CA ARG A 364 23.45 22.84 27.57
C ARG A 364 23.03 21.83 26.48
N ASP A 365 21.81 21.86 25.98
CA ASP A 365 21.31 20.80 25.08
C ASP A 365 21.22 21.12 23.59
N PHE A 366 21.85 22.19 23.08
CA PHE A 366 21.90 22.47 21.63
C PHE A 366 23.17 23.15 21.06
N GLY A 367 23.79 24.11 21.76
CA GLY A 367 24.94 24.86 21.25
C GLY A 367 24.70 25.42 19.84
N TYR A 368 25.69 25.28 18.96
CA TYR A 368 25.61 25.68 17.54
C TYR A 368 24.45 25.06 16.74
N GLY A 369 23.83 23.97 17.22
CA GLY A 369 22.76 23.28 16.51
C GLY A 369 21.48 24.10 16.31
N TYR A 370 21.19 25.09 17.16
CA TYR A 370 20.02 25.98 16.91
C TYR A 370 20.28 26.92 15.75
N TYR A 371 21.46 27.54 15.71
CA TYR A 371 21.90 28.38 14.59
C TYR A 371 21.97 27.57 13.31
N PHE A 372 22.34 26.30 13.39
CA PHE A 372 22.31 25.38 12.25
C PHE A 372 20.89 25.17 11.70
N ILE A 373 19.91 24.79 12.53
CA ILE A 373 18.52 24.59 12.08
C ILE A 373 17.97 25.88 11.44
N LEU A 374 18.27 27.04 12.04
CA LEU A 374 17.87 28.34 11.52
C LEU A 374 18.62 28.73 10.23
N LEU A 375 19.91 28.39 10.10
CA LEU A 375 20.71 28.66 8.91
C LEU A 375 20.30 27.75 7.74
N SER A 376 20.07 26.46 7.99
CA SER A 376 19.48 25.55 7.00
C SER A 376 18.11 26.04 6.52
N TRP A 377 17.29 26.62 7.41
CA TRP A 377 16.03 27.28 7.05
C TRP A 377 16.23 28.58 6.27
N LEU A 378 17.14 29.44 6.69
CA LEU A 378 17.43 30.71 6.02
C LEU A 378 17.92 30.45 4.59
N LEU A 379 18.87 29.52 4.44
CA LEU A 379 19.35 29.05 3.14
C LEU A 379 18.19 28.46 2.33
N PHE A 380 17.40 27.54 2.89
CA PHE A 380 16.24 26.95 2.19
C PHE A 380 15.24 28.01 1.71
N LEU A 381 14.97 29.04 2.52
CA LEU A 381 14.02 30.12 2.22
C LEU A 381 14.58 31.09 1.17
N VAL A 382 15.86 31.49 1.29
CA VAL A 382 16.58 32.27 0.26
C VAL A 382 16.62 31.51 -1.07
N PHE A 383 16.97 30.22 -1.06
CA PHE A 383 16.94 29.38 -2.26
C PHE A 383 15.52 29.17 -2.81
N ARG A 384 14.48 29.14 -1.97
CA ARG A 384 13.08 29.15 -2.42
C ARG A 384 12.71 30.45 -3.14
N VAL A 385 13.13 31.60 -2.64
CA VAL A 385 12.94 32.90 -3.32
C VAL A 385 13.68 32.91 -4.66
N ILE A 386 14.95 32.49 -4.69
CA ILE A 386 15.73 32.33 -5.92
C ILE A 386 15.00 31.42 -6.92
N LEU A 387 14.48 30.26 -6.49
CA LEU A 387 13.72 29.34 -7.36
C LEU A 387 12.39 29.91 -7.87
N ILE A 388 11.69 30.73 -7.07
CA ILE A 388 10.48 31.43 -7.53
C ILE A 388 10.83 32.46 -8.61
N VAL A 389 11.87 33.26 -8.38
CA VAL A 389 12.39 34.22 -9.37
C VAL A 389 12.86 33.51 -10.64
N PHE A 390 13.64 32.43 -10.53
CA PHE A 390 14.05 31.62 -11.68
C PHE A 390 12.86 30.98 -12.40
N SER A 391 11.85 30.46 -11.70
CA SER A 391 10.66 29.88 -12.33
C SER A 391 9.87 30.93 -13.11
N TYR A 392 9.75 32.15 -12.55
CA TYR A 392 9.14 33.29 -13.23
C TYR A 392 9.96 33.74 -14.45
N LEU A 393 11.30 33.72 -14.36
CA LEU A 393 12.18 33.99 -15.50
C LEU A 393 12.00 32.92 -16.59
N ILE A 394 11.89 31.62 -16.25
CA ILE A 394 11.62 30.54 -17.21
C ILE A 394 10.30 30.77 -17.95
N SER A 395 9.21 31.02 -17.21
CA SER A 395 7.88 31.16 -17.82
C SER A 395 7.77 32.36 -18.77
N ASN A 396 8.65 33.36 -18.60
CA ASN A 396 8.76 34.52 -19.48
C ASN A 396 9.96 34.45 -20.44
N PHE A 397 10.80 33.40 -20.37
CA PHE A 397 12.03 33.30 -21.17
C PHE A 397 11.73 33.11 -22.66
N THR A 398 10.65 32.42 -23.03
CA THR A 398 10.20 32.34 -24.43
C THR A 398 9.84 33.72 -24.97
N THR A 399 9.11 34.53 -24.19
CA THR A 399 8.77 35.92 -24.54
C THR A 399 10.03 36.78 -24.67
N PHE A 400 11.01 36.60 -23.77
CA PHE A 400 12.29 37.31 -23.80
C PHE A 400 13.18 36.90 -24.99
N ALA A 401 13.28 35.59 -25.28
CA ALA A 401 14.10 35.05 -26.37
C ALA A 401 13.58 35.44 -27.76
N VAL A 402 12.25 35.56 -27.92
CA VAL A 402 11.63 36.11 -29.14
C VAL A 402 12.03 37.58 -29.35
N GLY A 403 12.05 38.38 -28.28
CA GLY A 403 12.48 39.79 -28.34
C GLY A 403 13.96 39.97 -28.76
N PHE A 404 14.83 39.02 -28.40
CA PHE A 404 16.28 39.06 -28.69
C PHE A 404 16.73 38.19 -29.87
N ARG A 405 15.80 37.58 -30.63
CA ARG A 405 16.10 36.71 -31.80
C ARG A 405 17.14 35.61 -31.51
N LEU A 406 17.11 35.00 -30.32
CA LEU A 406 18.04 33.93 -29.95
C LEU A 406 17.82 32.68 -30.81
N SER A 407 18.89 31.97 -31.17
CA SER A 407 18.80 30.73 -31.94
C SER A 407 18.11 29.62 -31.15
N ALA A 408 17.41 28.71 -31.84
CA ALA A 408 16.73 27.58 -31.21
C ALA A 408 17.67 26.71 -30.36
N GLU A 409 18.94 26.58 -30.79
CA GLU A 409 19.95 25.84 -30.03
C GLU A 409 20.39 26.59 -28.76
N ALA A 410 20.54 27.93 -28.81
CA ALA A 410 20.81 28.73 -27.62
C ALA A 410 19.64 28.66 -26.63
N VAL A 411 18.40 28.71 -27.11
CA VAL A 411 17.19 28.51 -26.28
C VAL A 411 17.16 27.11 -25.68
N ALA A 412 17.52 26.07 -26.43
CA ALA A 412 17.58 24.70 -25.92
C ALA A 412 18.68 24.51 -24.86
N ARG A 413 19.90 25.00 -25.11
CA ARG A 413 21.03 24.95 -24.17
C ARG A 413 20.72 25.75 -22.89
N PHE A 414 20.12 26.93 -23.01
CA PHE A 414 19.72 27.73 -21.85
C PHE A 414 18.56 27.09 -21.08
N SER A 415 17.55 26.53 -21.77
CA SER A 415 16.48 25.76 -21.13
C SER A 415 17.00 24.52 -20.39
N ALA A 416 18.00 23.82 -20.95
CA ALA A 416 18.68 22.71 -20.29
C ALA A 416 19.46 23.18 -19.05
N LEU A 417 20.21 24.28 -19.15
CA LEU A 417 20.93 24.89 -18.03
C LEU A 417 19.98 25.32 -16.91
N ILE A 418 18.83 25.93 -17.23
CA ILE A 418 17.84 26.29 -16.22
C ILE A 418 17.12 25.06 -15.66
N LYS A 419 16.85 24.00 -16.45
CA LYS A 419 16.31 22.74 -15.88
C LYS A 419 17.31 22.09 -14.93
N PHE A 420 18.60 22.19 -15.20
CA PHE A 420 19.69 21.74 -14.33
C PHE A 420 19.72 22.54 -13.02
N PHE A 421 19.77 23.87 -13.04
CA PHE A 421 19.74 24.70 -11.82
C PHE A 421 18.38 24.70 -11.10
N GLY A 422 17.28 24.60 -11.86
CA GLY A 422 15.91 24.49 -11.37
C GLY A 422 15.56 23.09 -10.87
N SER A 423 16.48 22.11 -10.97
CA SER A 423 16.37 20.85 -10.25
C SER A 423 16.50 21.12 -8.74
N PHE A 424 15.35 21.37 -8.11
CA PHE A 424 15.16 21.63 -6.67
C PHE A 424 16.02 20.73 -5.76
N TYR A 425 16.26 19.52 -6.23
CA TYR A 425 17.04 18.50 -5.58
C TYR A 425 18.55 18.78 -5.56
N LEU A 426 19.18 19.20 -6.66
CA LEU A 426 20.62 19.52 -6.69
C LEU A 426 20.98 20.64 -5.68
N LEU A 427 20.12 21.64 -5.57
CA LEU A 427 20.28 22.73 -4.60
C LEU A 427 20.06 22.26 -3.15
N LEU A 428 19.14 21.32 -2.91
CA LEU A 428 18.98 20.67 -1.61
C LEU A 428 20.18 19.79 -1.27
N SER A 429 20.75 19.07 -2.24
CA SER A 429 22.00 18.30 -2.11
C SER A 429 23.15 19.21 -1.68
N ILE A 430 23.33 20.35 -2.36
CA ILE A 430 24.34 21.37 -2.03
C ILE A 430 24.09 21.94 -0.63
N SER A 431 22.83 22.23 -0.26
CA SER A 431 22.49 22.68 1.09
C SER A 431 22.81 21.62 2.15
N LEU A 432 22.60 20.32 1.88
CA LEU A 432 22.94 19.22 2.78
C LEU A 432 24.46 18.98 2.85
N ILE A 433 25.20 19.15 1.76
CA ILE A 433 26.67 19.06 1.71
C ILE A 433 27.29 20.23 2.49
N LEU A 434 26.84 21.47 2.27
CA LEU A 434 27.25 22.64 3.07
C LEU A 434 26.93 22.43 4.55
N SER A 435 25.74 21.90 4.85
CA SER A 435 25.33 21.50 6.20
C SER A 435 26.31 20.48 6.81
N LEU A 436 26.72 19.44 6.08
CA LEU A 436 27.69 18.44 6.54
C LEU A 436 29.12 19.01 6.69
N LEU A 437 29.55 19.90 5.80
CA LEU A 437 30.84 20.59 5.89
C LEU A 437 30.88 21.54 7.10
N ILE A 438 29.78 22.23 7.39
CA ILE A 438 29.63 23.05 8.60
C ILE A 438 29.63 22.18 9.85
N ILE A 439 29.02 20.99 9.83
CA ILE A 439 29.12 20.01 10.94
C ILE A 439 30.57 19.57 11.16
N ALA A 440 31.30 19.25 10.09
CA ALA A 440 32.72 18.89 10.19
C ALA A 440 33.58 20.05 10.74
N ALA A 441 33.34 21.28 10.28
CA ALA A 441 34.01 22.47 10.79
C ALA A 441 33.71 22.72 12.28
N ILE A 442 32.44 22.62 12.72
CA ILE A 442 32.06 22.78 14.12
C ILE A 442 32.71 21.70 14.99
N TYR A 443 32.73 20.44 14.55
CA TYR A 443 33.42 19.35 15.27
C TYR A 443 34.93 19.60 15.39
N LEU A 444 35.56 20.15 14.35
CA LEU A 444 36.97 20.52 14.39
C LEU A 444 37.24 21.71 15.33
N ILE A 445 36.34 22.71 15.36
CA ILE A 445 36.42 23.88 16.26
C ILE A 445 36.24 23.46 17.73
N ASP A 446 35.25 22.60 18.01
CA ASP A 446 34.98 22.06 19.36
C ASP A 446 36.19 21.25 19.88
N ARG A 447 36.84 20.50 18.99
CA ARG A 447 38.06 19.73 19.29
C ARG A 447 39.33 20.59 19.34
N ALA A 448 39.35 21.77 18.74
CA ALA A 448 40.48 22.71 18.76
C ALA A 448 40.58 23.50 20.08
N GLY A 449 39.51 23.51 20.89
CA GLY A 449 39.58 23.69 22.33
C GLY A 449 40.05 25.06 22.86
N GLU A 450 39.21 26.10 22.74
CA GLU A 450 39.43 27.35 23.53
C GLU A 450 38.16 28.16 23.90
N ARG A 451 36.96 27.55 23.94
CA ARG A 451 35.75 28.21 24.45
C ARG A 451 34.89 27.32 25.36
N LYS A 452 34.31 27.92 26.40
CA LYS A 452 33.39 27.24 27.33
C LYS A 452 32.04 26.99 26.64
N GLU A 453 31.51 25.77 26.78
CA GLU A 453 30.14 25.42 26.37
C GLU A 453 29.10 26.33 27.09
N GLY A 454 28.49 27.29 26.37
CA GLY A 454 27.32 28.00 26.91
C GLY A 454 26.81 29.28 26.23
N GLU A 455 27.63 30.06 25.53
CA GLU A 455 27.32 31.50 25.33
C GLU A 455 26.40 31.89 24.16
N LEU A 456 26.06 30.98 23.24
CA LEU A 456 25.07 31.25 22.17
C LEU A 456 23.82 30.38 22.33
N ALA A 457 22.85 30.89 23.07
CA ALA A 457 21.50 30.34 23.17
C ALA A 457 20.52 31.18 22.35
N VAL A 458 19.78 30.54 21.43
CA VAL A 458 18.69 31.21 20.71
C VAL A 458 17.52 31.44 21.67
N ARG A 459 17.17 32.72 21.85
CA ARG A 459 16.03 33.19 22.65
C ARG A 459 14.77 32.36 22.39
N ARG A 460 14.06 31.99 23.46
CA ARG A 460 12.91 31.09 23.41
C ARG A 460 11.80 31.64 22.50
N GLU A 461 11.64 32.96 22.49
CA GLU A 461 10.67 33.71 21.69
C GLU A 461 10.92 33.46 20.19
N ILE A 462 12.19 33.46 19.76
CA ILE A 462 12.59 33.19 18.37
C ILE A 462 12.30 31.73 18.02
N ARG A 463 12.60 30.78 18.91
CA ARG A 463 12.31 29.34 18.71
C ARG A 463 10.80 29.07 18.58
N VAL A 464 9.99 29.74 19.40
CA VAL A 464 8.51 29.65 19.36
C VAL A 464 7.97 30.30 18.08
N ALA A 465 8.39 31.53 17.75
CA ALA A 465 7.96 32.23 16.55
C ALA A 465 8.29 31.45 15.26
N PHE A 466 9.48 30.84 15.21
CA PHE A 466 9.91 29.94 14.14
C PHE A 466 8.98 28.72 13.97
N ILE A 467 8.57 28.07 15.07
CA ILE A 467 7.62 26.95 15.02
C ILE A 467 6.24 27.42 14.58
N VAL A 468 5.74 28.53 15.12
CA VAL A 468 4.44 29.09 14.73
C VAL A 468 4.42 29.40 13.23
N ALA A 469 5.46 30.06 12.71
CA ALA A 469 5.61 30.33 11.28
C ALA A 469 5.70 29.04 10.44
N SER A 470 6.49 28.05 10.89
CA SER A 470 6.61 26.75 10.22
C SER A 470 5.27 26.00 10.15
N MET A 471 4.47 26.04 11.22
CA MET A 471 3.17 25.38 11.28
C MET A 471 2.11 26.13 10.49
N ALA A 472 2.09 27.47 10.54
CA ALA A 472 1.22 28.29 9.73
C ALA A 472 1.48 28.05 8.23
N PHE A 473 2.75 28.03 7.82
CA PHE A 473 3.13 27.69 6.44
C PHE A 473 2.77 26.24 6.07
N PHE A 474 2.98 25.26 6.97
CA PHE A 474 2.57 23.87 6.74
C PHE A 474 1.05 23.75 6.52
N LEU A 475 0.24 24.32 7.42
CA LEU A 475 -1.23 24.26 7.35
C LEU A 475 -1.76 25.02 6.13
N TYR A 476 -1.22 26.21 5.82
CA TYR A 476 -1.57 26.95 4.61
C TYR A 476 -1.22 26.17 3.34
N TYR A 477 0.01 25.66 3.23
CA TYR A 477 0.47 24.96 2.04
C TYR A 477 -0.29 23.65 1.78
N GLN A 478 -0.46 22.80 2.80
CA GLN A 478 -1.22 21.56 2.66
C GLN A 478 -2.72 21.84 2.50
N GLY A 479 -3.27 22.76 3.30
CA GLY A 479 -4.67 23.15 3.27
C GLY A 479 -5.10 23.71 1.91
N ALA A 480 -4.30 24.60 1.30
CA ALA A 480 -4.60 25.17 -0.02
C ALA A 480 -4.68 24.11 -1.13
N ILE A 481 -3.84 23.06 -1.08
CA ILE A 481 -3.91 21.94 -2.04
C ILE A 481 -5.21 21.14 -1.83
N CYS A 482 -5.56 20.84 -0.57
CA CYS A 482 -6.77 20.09 -0.24
C CYS A 482 -8.05 20.88 -0.60
N TRP A 483 -8.05 22.18 -0.34
CA TRP A 483 -9.17 23.09 -0.56
C TRP A 483 -9.51 23.22 -2.06
N ARG A 484 -8.50 23.48 -2.91
CA ARG A 484 -8.70 23.59 -4.37
C ARG A 484 -9.31 22.34 -5.00
N TRP A 485 -8.91 21.16 -4.54
CA TRP A 485 -9.50 19.89 -4.97
C TRP A 485 -10.91 19.67 -4.41
N ALA A 486 -11.16 20.10 -3.17
CA ALA A 486 -12.48 19.97 -2.53
C ALA A 486 -13.53 20.93 -3.13
N GLU A 487 -13.14 22.12 -3.59
CA GLU A 487 -14.03 23.04 -4.32
C GLU A 487 -14.40 22.52 -5.71
N ASN A 488 -13.48 21.82 -6.38
CA ASN A 488 -13.64 21.37 -7.77
C ASN A 488 -13.33 19.86 -7.93
N PRO A 489 -14.14 18.97 -7.32
CA PRO A 489 -13.95 17.53 -7.42
C PRO A 489 -14.33 17.01 -8.81
N HIS A 490 -13.47 16.18 -9.40
CA HIS A 490 -13.78 15.41 -10.61
C HIS A 490 -14.39 14.04 -10.27
N TYR A 491 -15.25 13.52 -11.15
CA TYR A 491 -15.94 12.22 -11.01
C TYR A 491 -15.83 11.38 -12.29
N THR A 492 -14.76 11.57 -13.05
CA THR A 492 -14.53 10.94 -14.36
C THR A 492 -14.65 9.43 -14.27
N LEU A 493 -14.00 8.78 -13.30
CA LEU A 493 -14.05 7.31 -13.19
C LEU A 493 -15.47 6.77 -12.95
N VAL A 494 -16.24 7.42 -12.07
CA VAL A 494 -17.63 7.03 -11.76
C VAL A 494 -18.55 7.28 -12.95
N ASN A 495 -18.41 8.45 -13.60
CA ASN A 495 -19.26 8.83 -14.72
C ASN A 495 -19.00 7.93 -15.94
N THR A 496 -17.73 7.76 -16.32
CA THR A 496 -17.33 6.86 -17.41
C THR A 496 -17.72 5.41 -17.12
N SER A 497 -17.66 4.93 -15.87
CA SER A 497 -18.12 3.58 -15.54
C SER A 497 -19.62 3.39 -15.80
N ARG A 498 -20.44 4.42 -15.56
CA ARG A 498 -21.89 4.38 -15.82
C ARG A 498 -22.24 4.59 -17.29
N GLU A 499 -21.44 5.38 -18.00
CA GLU A 499 -21.55 5.63 -19.43
C GLU A 499 -21.18 4.40 -20.25
N LEU A 500 -20.08 3.72 -19.90
CA LEU A 500 -19.66 2.45 -20.49
C LEU A 500 -20.81 1.42 -20.46
N ALA A 501 -21.49 1.28 -19.33
CA ALA A 501 -22.63 0.36 -19.16
C ALA A 501 -23.89 0.72 -19.96
N ARG A 502 -23.92 1.88 -20.63
CA ARG A 502 -24.99 2.26 -21.58
C ARG A 502 -24.56 2.08 -23.04
N LEU A 503 -23.26 2.11 -23.31
CA LEU A 503 -22.68 1.97 -24.65
C LEU A 503 -22.46 0.51 -25.06
N VAL A 504 -22.34 -0.41 -24.09
CA VAL A 504 -22.15 -1.84 -24.34
C VAL A 504 -23.31 -2.68 -23.78
N ASN A 505 -23.52 -3.86 -24.36
CA ASN A 505 -24.51 -4.84 -23.92
C ASN A 505 -24.22 -5.32 -22.47
N GLU A 506 -25.25 -5.68 -21.71
CA GLU A 506 -25.12 -6.24 -20.34
C GLU A 506 -24.20 -7.48 -20.27
N ASN A 507 -24.18 -8.30 -21.32
CA ASN A 507 -23.32 -9.49 -21.45
C ASN A 507 -21.89 -9.15 -21.94
N ALA A 508 -21.53 -7.87 -22.09
CA ALA A 508 -20.21 -7.48 -22.56
C ALA A 508 -19.11 -7.86 -21.56
N VAL A 509 -18.15 -8.63 -22.06
CA VAL A 509 -16.85 -8.84 -21.43
C VAL A 509 -15.90 -7.74 -21.88
N VAL A 510 -15.51 -6.87 -20.95
CA VAL A 510 -14.64 -5.71 -21.17
C VAL A 510 -13.21 -6.05 -20.74
N SER A 511 -12.22 -5.74 -21.57
CA SER A 511 -10.82 -6.11 -21.33
C SER A 511 -9.86 -4.92 -21.38
N GLY A 512 -8.63 -5.13 -20.91
CA GLY A 512 -7.54 -4.13 -20.94
C GLY A 512 -7.30 -3.40 -19.60
N PRO A 513 -6.33 -2.46 -19.56
CA PRO A 513 -5.87 -1.84 -18.31
C PRO A 513 -6.91 -0.98 -17.57
N TYR A 514 -7.94 -0.49 -18.26
CA TYR A 514 -9.02 0.30 -17.64
C TYR A 514 -10.30 -0.51 -17.38
N ALA A 515 -10.32 -1.80 -17.71
CA ALA A 515 -11.52 -2.63 -17.60
C ALA A 515 -12.03 -2.76 -16.16
N HIS A 516 -11.17 -3.09 -15.20
CA HIS A 516 -11.61 -3.12 -13.80
C HIS A 516 -12.10 -1.75 -13.30
N PRO A 517 -11.33 -0.64 -13.37
CA PRO A 517 -11.84 0.63 -12.84
C PRO A 517 -13.17 1.03 -13.48
N LEU A 518 -13.30 0.93 -14.80
CA LEU A 518 -14.52 1.35 -15.50
C LEU A 518 -15.69 0.35 -15.35
N THR A 519 -15.54 -0.74 -14.60
CA THR A 519 -16.63 -1.69 -14.24
C THR A 519 -16.89 -1.81 -12.73
N ILE A 520 -16.42 -0.85 -11.92
CA ILE A 520 -16.71 -0.83 -10.48
C ILE A 520 -18.20 -0.52 -10.21
N GLU A 521 -18.79 0.47 -10.89
CA GLU A 521 -20.16 0.95 -10.65
C GLU A 521 -21.23 0.26 -11.53
N ASN A 522 -20.89 -0.85 -12.20
CA ASN A 522 -21.78 -1.63 -13.06
C ASN A 522 -21.48 -3.14 -12.95
N ASP A 523 -22.35 -4.00 -13.49
CA ASP A 523 -22.17 -5.46 -13.42
C ASP A 523 -21.57 -6.10 -14.68
N LEU A 524 -20.92 -5.32 -15.55
CA LEU A 524 -20.21 -5.89 -16.70
C LEU A 524 -19.12 -6.88 -16.25
N ARG A 525 -18.88 -7.92 -17.04
CA ARG A 525 -17.73 -8.81 -16.82
C ARG A 525 -16.48 -8.06 -17.26
N HIS A 526 -15.42 -8.10 -16.45
CA HIS A 526 -14.12 -7.57 -16.86
C HIS A 526 -13.05 -8.66 -16.84
N ILE A 527 -12.03 -8.47 -17.68
CA ILE A 527 -10.80 -9.26 -17.68
C ILE A 527 -9.63 -8.29 -17.75
N TYR A 528 -8.75 -8.32 -16.75
CA TYR A 528 -7.56 -7.49 -16.82
C TYR A 528 -6.55 -8.07 -17.81
N MET A 529 -6.23 -7.32 -18.86
CA MET A 529 -5.18 -7.69 -19.82
C MET A 529 -4.09 -6.62 -19.89
N THR A 530 -2.87 -7.00 -19.54
CA THR A 530 -1.67 -6.22 -19.89
C THR A 530 -1.13 -6.64 -21.24
N PHE A 531 -0.67 -5.67 -22.03
CA PHE A 531 -0.01 -5.92 -23.31
C PHE A 531 1.43 -6.47 -23.16
N THR A 532 2.00 -6.54 -21.95
CA THR A 532 3.45 -6.64 -21.75
C THR A 532 4.09 -8.04 -21.72
N LYS A 533 3.34 -9.17 -21.80
CA LYS A 533 3.86 -10.55 -22.04
C LYS A 533 2.73 -11.62 -22.12
N PRO A 534 2.96 -12.81 -22.72
CA PRO A 534 4.05 -13.20 -23.63
C PRO A 534 3.58 -13.67 -25.03
N LYS A 535 4.25 -13.16 -26.07
CA LYS A 535 4.75 -13.77 -27.33
C LYS A 535 4.11 -14.99 -28.04
N SER A 536 3.25 -15.83 -27.46
CA SER A 536 2.78 -17.07 -28.09
C SER A 536 1.46 -16.96 -28.85
N LYS A 537 0.69 -15.88 -28.64
CA LYS A 537 -0.60 -15.62 -29.27
C LYS A 537 -0.79 -14.13 -29.56
N THR A 538 -1.51 -13.79 -30.61
CA THR A 538 -1.88 -12.40 -30.96
C THR A 538 -2.94 -11.85 -29.97
N PRO A 539 -3.11 -10.52 -29.85
CA PRO A 539 -4.19 -9.97 -29.04
C PRO A 539 -5.58 -10.44 -29.49
N CYS A 540 -5.85 -10.52 -30.80
CA CYS A 540 -7.13 -11.03 -31.33
C CYS A 540 -7.43 -12.48 -30.90
N GLU A 541 -6.44 -13.38 -30.95
CA GLU A 541 -6.58 -14.76 -30.44
C GLU A 541 -6.91 -14.78 -28.94
N ARG A 542 -6.20 -13.96 -28.15
CA ARG A 542 -6.47 -13.84 -26.71
C ARG A 542 -7.86 -13.27 -26.42
N PHE A 543 -8.39 -12.38 -27.26
CA PHE A 543 -9.76 -11.88 -27.10
C PHE A 543 -10.77 -12.99 -27.35
N LYS A 544 -10.61 -13.77 -28.43
CA LYS A 544 -11.46 -14.93 -28.73
C LYS A 544 -11.45 -15.97 -27.62
N GLU A 545 -10.27 -16.35 -27.13
CA GLU A 545 -10.12 -17.35 -26.04
C GLU A 545 -10.68 -16.91 -24.68
N SER A 546 -10.68 -15.60 -24.41
CA SER A 546 -11.19 -15.03 -23.15
C SER A 546 -12.66 -14.60 -23.22
N GLY A 547 -13.32 -14.78 -24.38
CA GLY A 547 -14.66 -14.24 -24.63
C GLY A 547 -14.71 -12.70 -24.57
N THR A 548 -13.57 -12.02 -24.73
CA THR A 548 -13.52 -10.54 -24.72
C THR A 548 -14.33 -10.00 -25.90
N THR A 549 -15.30 -9.15 -25.58
CA THR A 549 -16.17 -8.48 -26.57
C THR A 549 -15.73 -7.03 -26.83
N HIS A 550 -15.15 -6.39 -25.81
CA HIS A 550 -14.77 -4.98 -25.82
C HIS A 550 -13.41 -4.78 -25.16
N LEU A 551 -12.64 -3.80 -25.62
CA LEU A 551 -11.28 -3.53 -25.17
C LEU A 551 -11.08 -2.04 -24.88
N LEU A 552 -10.43 -1.73 -23.74
CA LEU A 552 -10.09 -0.37 -23.33
C LEU A 552 -8.58 -0.13 -23.42
N ILE A 553 -8.15 0.77 -24.32
CA ILE A 553 -6.73 1.05 -24.61
C ILE A 553 -6.42 2.53 -24.38
N ASP A 554 -5.37 2.89 -23.63
CA ASP A 554 -4.91 4.29 -23.57
C ASP A 554 -4.00 4.67 -24.73
N SER A 555 -4.15 5.89 -25.24
CA SER A 555 -3.39 6.41 -26.38
C SER A 555 -1.88 6.59 -26.13
N LYS A 556 -1.43 6.66 -24.87
CA LYS A 556 -0.02 6.96 -24.54
C LYS A 556 0.86 5.72 -24.45
N ASN A 557 0.36 4.64 -23.86
CA ASN A 557 1.14 3.45 -23.55
C ASN A 557 0.55 2.20 -24.20
N GLY A 558 -0.77 2.00 -24.10
CA GLY A 558 -1.47 0.88 -24.71
C GLY A 558 -1.39 0.92 -26.24
N LEU A 559 -1.89 1.99 -26.84
CA LEU A 559 -2.06 2.11 -28.30
C LEU A 559 -0.72 2.00 -29.03
N VAL A 560 0.25 2.84 -28.66
CA VAL A 560 1.63 2.84 -29.21
C VAL A 560 2.31 1.47 -29.06
N TYR A 561 2.00 0.70 -28.01
CA TYR A 561 2.56 -0.64 -27.82
C TYR A 561 1.90 -1.66 -28.77
N ILE A 562 0.57 -1.60 -28.93
CA ILE A 562 -0.17 -2.48 -29.85
C ILE A 562 0.23 -2.16 -31.30
N GLU A 563 0.20 -0.90 -31.72
CA GLU A 563 0.62 -0.46 -33.07
C GLU A 563 2.03 -0.95 -33.43
N ARG A 564 2.96 -0.89 -32.47
CA ARG A 564 4.36 -1.26 -32.70
C ARG A 564 4.62 -2.77 -32.75
N LEU A 565 3.84 -3.57 -32.03
CA LEU A 565 4.18 -4.98 -31.76
C LEU A 565 3.13 -5.98 -32.26
N TYR A 566 1.91 -5.52 -32.50
CA TYR A 566 0.75 -6.30 -32.92
C TYR A 566 -0.19 -5.46 -33.82
N PRO A 567 0.31 -4.84 -34.91
CA PRO A 567 -0.50 -3.96 -35.78
C PRO A 567 -1.75 -4.64 -36.35
N GLU A 568 -1.71 -5.96 -36.57
CA GLU A 568 -2.85 -6.79 -36.99
C GLU A 568 -4.04 -6.75 -36.00
N THR A 569 -3.82 -6.28 -34.77
CA THR A 569 -4.89 -6.08 -33.78
C THR A 569 -5.93 -5.06 -34.23
N PHE A 570 -5.55 -4.05 -35.04
CA PHE A 570 -6.48 -3.04 -35.52
C PHE A 570 -7.42 -3.57 -36.61
N ASP A 571 -7.03 -4.64 -37.31
CA ASP A 571 -7.89 -5.28 -38.31
C ASP A 571 -9.11 -5.92 -37.62
N CYS A 572 -8.95 -6.46 -36.40
CA CYS A 572 -10.01 -7.15 -35.65
C CYS A 572 -10.82 -6.24 -34.69
N LEU A 573 -10.56 -4.92 -34.65
CA LEU A 573 -11.19 -3.96 -33.74
C LEU A 573 -11.91 -2.81 -34.48
N ASP A 574 -13.01 -2.33 -33.90
CA ASP A 574 -13.69 -1.07 -34.27
C ASP A 574 -13.73 -0.13 -33.07
N LEU A 575 -13.36 1.14 -33.24
CA LEU A 575 -13.50 2.17 -32.20
C LEU A 575 -14.97 2.58 -32.06
N ILE A 576 -15.54 2.42 -30.86
CA ILE A 576 -16.89 2.90 -30.52
C ILE A 576 -16.82 4.35 -30.02
N ASP A 577 -15.98 4.61 -29.02
CA ASP A 577 -15.94 5.89 -28.30
C ASP A 577 -14.57 6.11 -27.62
N THR A 578 -14.30 7.32 -27.11
CA THR A 578 -13.05 7.68 -26.42
C THR A 578 -13.31 8.48 -25.14
N PHE A 579 -13.01 7.87 -24.00
CA PHE A 579 -13.10 8.50 -22.69
C PHE A 579 -11.80 9.22 -22.30
N TYR A 580 -11.89 10.23 -21.42
CA TYR A 580 -10.71 11.02 -20.99
C TYR A 580 -10.37 10.86 -19.51
N VAL A 581 -9.67 9.78 -19.15
CA VAL A 581 -9.30 9.50 -17.74
C VAL A 581 -8.02 10.25 -17.36
N ARG A 582 -8.13 11.23 -16.44
CA ARG A 582 -7.04 12.15 -16.03
C ARG A 582 -6.29 12.75 -17.24
N GLY A 583 -7.04 13.22 -18.24
CA GLY A 583 -6.47 13.84 -19.46
C GLY A 583 -5.73 12.88 -20.39
N ASN A 584 -5.98 11.57 -20.28
CA ASN A 584 -5.47 10.55 -21.20
C ASN A 584 -6.67 9.96 -21.93
N ALA A 585 -6.61 9.94 -23.25
CA ALA A 585 -7.62 9.29 -24.07
C ALA A 585 -7.55 7.78 -23.86
N VAL A 586 -8.69 7.16 -23.57
CA VAL A 586 -8.91 5.73 -23.42
C VAL A 586 -10.00 5.34 -24.42
N GLY A 587 -9.58 4.74 -25.54
CA GLY A 587 -10.50 4.26 -26.57
C GLY A 587 -11.22 3.00 -26.12
N LEU A 588 -12.53 2.95 -26.34
CA LEU A 588 -13.38 1.78 -26.22
C LEU A 588 -13.54 1.15 -27.60
N TYR A 589 -13.02 -0.06 -27.77
CA TYR A 589 -13.08 -0.79 -29.03
C TYR A 589 -13.99 -2.02 -28.91
N ALA A 590 -14.81 -2.30 -29.92
CA ALA A 590 -15.48 -3.59 -30.11
C ALA A 590 -14.56 -4.56 -30.85
N CYS A 591 -14.66 -5.85 -30.55
CA CYS A 591 -14.12 -6.90 -31.41
C CYS A 591 -15.08 -7.19 -32.57
N LYS A 592 -14.58 -7.18 -33.81
CA LYS A 592 -15.37 -7.42 -35.04
C LYS A 592 -15.87 -8.85 -35.14
N ASP A 593 -14.93 -9.79 -35.07
CA ASP A 593 -15.18 -11.22 -34.96
C ASP A 593 -15.69 -11.52 -33.55
N ARG A 594 -16.89 -11.06 -33.21
CA ARG A 594 -17.54 -11.34 -31.93
C ARG A 594 -17.69 -12.86 -31.80
N PRO A 595 -16.97 -13.57 -30.90
CA PRO A 595 -17.68 -14.61 -30.21
C PRO A 595 -18.81 -13.88 -29.48
N GLU A 596 -20.07 -14.27 -29.70
CA GLU A 596 -21.04 -14.06 -28.63
C GLU A 596 -20.43 -14.76 -27.42
N TYR A 597 -20.11 -13.99 -26.37
CA TYR A 597 -19.81 -14.58 -25.08
C TYR A 597 -21.11 -15.21 -24.60
N THR A 598 -21.29 -16.45 -25.04
CA THR A 598 -22.33 -17.35 -24.57
C THR A 598 -21.78 -17.85 -23.24
N PRO A 599 -22.34 -17.39 -22.10
CA PRO A 599 -21.85 -17.87 -20.81
C PRO A 599 -22.01 -19.38 -20.81
N THR A 600 -20.96 -20.11 -20.42
CA THR A 600 -20.98 -21.58 -20.53
C THR A 600 -22.18 -22.10 -19.77
N TYR A 601 -22.74 -23.25 -20.18
CA TYR A 601 -23.90 -23.77 -19.47
C TYR A 601 -23.63 -23.95 -17.96
N PHE A 602 -22.38 -24.24 -17.57
CA PHE A 602 -21.94 -24.21 -16.17
C PHE A 602 -21.95 -22.81 -15.52
N GLU A 603 -21.40 -21.77 -16.17
CA GLU A 603 -21.42 -20.39 -15.63
C GLU A 603 -22.87 -19.88 -15.47
N ARG A 604 -23.75 -20.20 -16.42
CA ARG A 604 -25.19 -19.88 -16.35
C ARG A 604 -25.88 -20.62 -15.21
N ALA A 605 -25.60 -21.91 -15.06
CA ALA A 605 -26.19 -22.70 -13.99
C ALA A 605 -25.77 -22.20 -12.59
N GLN A 606 -24.49 -21.83 -12.40
CA GLN A 606 -24.04 -21.27 -11.12
C GLN A 606 -24.77 -19.96 -10.78
N ALA A 607 -25.03 -19.10 -11.76
CA ALA A 607 -25.81 -17.87 -11.55
C ALA A 607 -27.26 -18.20 -11.14
N LEU A 608 -27.91 -19.15 -11.82
CA LEU A 608 -29.27 -19.60 -11.51
C LEU A 608 -29.37 -20.28 -10.12
N MET A 609 -28.40 -21.13 -9.76
CA MET A 609 -28.28 -21.69 -8.40
C MET A 609 -28.07 -20.61 -7.32
N GLY A 610 -27.45 -19.49 -7.66
CA GLY A 610 -27.33 -18.31 -6.79
C GLY A 610 -28.62 -17.51 -6.66
N ALA A 611 -29.42 -17.46 -7.72
CA ALA A 611 -30.76 -16.85 -7.73
C ALA A 611 -31.85 -17.74 -7.11
N GLY A 612 -31.59 -19.04 -6.93
CA GLY A 612 -32.53 -20.03 -6.41
C GLY A 612 -33.35 -20.78 -7.47
N ASP A 613 -33.09 -20.54 -8.75
CA ASP A 613 -33.70 -21.28 -9.88
C ASP A 613 -32.89 -22.56 -10.14
N PHE A 614 -33.18 -23.58 -9.35
CA PHE A 614 -32.49 -24.87 -9.43
C PHE A 614 -32.98 -25.72 -10.62
N GLU A 615 -34.22 -25.51 -11.08
CA GLU A 615 -34.84 -26.27 -12.17
C GLU A 615 -34.20 -25.93 -13.53
N GLU A 616 -33.96 -24.65 -13.82
CA GLU A 616 -33.27 -24.26 -15.05
C GLU A 616 -31.74 -24.48 -14.91
N ALA A 617 -31.18 -24.31 -13.70
CA ALA A 617 -29.77 -24.63 -13.46
C ALA A 617 -29.43 -26.11 -13.73
N GLU A 618 -30.29 -27.05 -13.32
CA GLU A 618 -30.11 -28.48 -13.60
C GLU A 618 -30.00 -28.76 -15.11
N LYS A 619 -30.94 -28.22 -15.91
CA LYS A 619 -30.94 -28.40 -17.38
C LYS A 619 -29.66 -27.89 -18.02
N LEU A 620 -29.13 -26.77 -17.52
CA LEU A 620 -27.87 -26.22 -18.03
C LEU A 620 -26.66 -27.04 -17.55
N LEU A 621 -26.64 -27.54 -16.32
CA LEU A 621 -25.58 -28.45 -15.85
C LEU A 621 -25.49 -29.73 -16.69
N LEU A 622 -26.63 -30.35 -16.99
CA LEU A 622 -26.70 -31.53 -17.85
C LEU A 622 -26.20 -31.24 -19.28
N LYS A 623 -26.54 -30.07 -19.86
CA LYS A 623 -25.98 -29.64 -21.15
C LYS A 623 -24.46 -29.40 -21.07
N SER A 624 -23.98 -28.78 -20.00
CA SER A 624 -22.55 -28.53 -19.79
C SER A 624 -21.72 -29.81 -19.71
N ILE A 625 -22.28 -30.85 -19.07
CA ILE A 625 -21.67 -32.18 -18.98
C ILE A 625 -21.65 -32.85 -20.36
N GLY A 626 -22.72 -32.72 -21.15
CA GLY A 626 -22.82 -33.26 -22.50
C GLY A 626 -21.84 -32.65 -23.52
N GLU A 627 -21.35 -31.43 -23.29
CA GLU A 627 -20.38 -30.75 -24.16
C GLU A 627 -18.90 -31.06 -23.85
N GLY A 628 -18.60 -31.95 -22.89
CA GLY A 628 -17.22 -32.39 -22.61
C GLY A 628 -16.42 -31.44 -21.72
N ALA A 629 -17.09 -30.69 -20.84
CA ALA A 629 -16.48 -29.87 -19.80
C ALA A 629 -15.61 -30.71 -18.81
N PRO A 630 -14.71 -30.09 -18.01
CA PRO A 630 -13.89 -30.79 -17.00
C PRO A 630 -14.71 -31.28 -15.79
N ALA A 631 -15.55 -32.29 -16.05
CA ALA A 631 -16.89 -32.46 -15.48
C ALA A 631 -17.04 -32.62 -13.97
N SER A 632 -15.96 -32.77 -13.19
CA SER A 632 -16.07 -32.96 -11.73
C SER A 632 -16.70 -31.76 -11.01
N ALA A 633 -16.44 -30.52 -11.45
CA ALA A 633 -17.02 -29.32 -10.83
C ALA A 633 -18.51 -29.14 -11.19
N GLU A 634 -18.85 -29.52 -12.42
CA GLU A 634 -20.19 -29.53 -12.99
C GLU A 634 -21.05 -30.60 -12.30
N TYR A 635 -20.55 -31.83 -12.16
CA TYR A 635 -21.22 -32.93 -11.43
C TYR A 635 -21.44 -32.58 -9.94
N ALA A 636 -20.44 -31.99 -9.26
CA ALA A 636 -20.61 -31.55 -7.87
C ALA A 636 -21.69 -30.46 -7.73
N SER A 637 -21.80 -29.58 -8.72
CA SER A 637 -22.82 -28.53 -8.77
C SER A 637 -24.20 -29.08 -9.12
N LEU A 638 -24.28 -30.07 -10.02
CA LEU A 638 -25.50 -30.82 -10.34
C LEU A 638 -26.05 -31.54 -9.11
N GLY A 639 -25.17 -32.21 -8.35
CA GLY A 639 -25.54 -32.87 -7.10
C GLY A 639 -26.12 -31.91 -6.06
N ARG A 640 -25.45 -30.75 -5.86
CA ARG A 640 -26.00 -29.67 -5.02
C ARG A 640 -27.33 -29.13 -5.56
N CYS A 641 -27.48 -29.03 -6.88
CA CYS A 641 -28.71 -28.54 -7.52
C CYS A 641 -29.89 -29.48 -7.24
N LYS A 642 -29.71 -30.78 -7.54
CA LYS A 642 -30.69 -31.84 -7.27
C LYS A 642 -31.05 -31.96 -5.78
N ALA A 643 -30.08 -31.80 -4.88
CA ALA A 643 -30.33 -31.77 -3.44
C ALA A 643 -31.29 -30.63 -3.02
N MET A 644 -31.18 -29.45 -3.64
CA MET A 644 -32.10 -28.32 -3.43
C MET A 644 -33.49 -28.57 -4.05
N LEU A 645 -33.54 -29.31 -5.17
CA LEU A 645 -34.78 -29.81 -5.79
C LEU A 645 -35.43 -30.97 -5.01
N LYS A 646 -34.79 -31.45 -3.94
CA LYS A 646 -35.18 -32.62 -3.13
C LYS A 646 -35.07 -33.97 -3.87
N ASP A 647 -34.50 -34.00 -5.06
CA ASP A 647 -34.05 -35.23 -5.72
C ASP A 647 -32.78 -35.73 -5.02
N ARG A 648 -32.98 -36.52 -3.97
CA ARG A 648 -31.88 -37.04 -3.14
C ARG A 648 -31.08 -38.13 -3.84
N GLU A 649 -31.71 -38.94 -4.69
CA GLU A 649 -31.06 -40.07 -5.35
C GLU A 649 -30.17 -39.57 -6.49
N GLY A 650 -30.68 -38.69 -7.36
CA GLY A 650 -29.85 -38.07 -8.39
C GLY A 650 -28.81 -37.10 -7.83
N ALA A 651 -29.03 -36.53 -6.63
CA ALA A 651 -28.01 -35.73 -5.96
C ALA A 651 -26.80 -36.57 -5.55
N GLU A 652 -27.04 -37.75 -4.99
CA GLU A 652 -26.01 -38.71 -4.60
C GLU A 652 -25.19 -39.17 -5.80
N GLU A 653 -25.86 -39.68 -6.84
CA GLU A 653 -25.24 -40.17 -8.07
C GLU A 653 -24.33 -39.10 -8.73
N ALA A 654 -24.77 -37.84 -8.73
CA ALA A 654 -24.00 -36.74 -9.31
C ALA A 654 -22.78 -36.36 -8.44
N LEU A 655 -22.86 -36.45 -7.11
CA LEU A 655 -21.74 -36.18 -6.22
C LEU A 655 -20.71 -37.33 -6.23
N GLU A 656 -21.17 -38.58 -6.33
CA GLU A 656 -20.31 -39.76 -6.50
C GLU A 656 -19.50 -39.67 -7.80
N LYS A 657 -20.16 -39.36 -8.94
CA LYS A 657 -19.47 -39.11 -10.22
C LYS A 657 -18.45 -37.97 -10.14
N ALA A 658 -18.73 -36.92 -9.36
CA ALA A 658 -17.77 -35.85 -9.15
C ALA A 658 -16.48 -36.32 -8.44
N ILE A 659 -16.61 -37.25 -7.49
CA ILE A 659 -15.49 -37.87 -6.76
C ILE A 659 -14.77 -38.91 -7.63
N GLU A 660 -15.50 -39.70 -8.43
CA GLU A 660 -14.90 -40.64 -9.39
C GLU A 660 -13.96 -39.92 -10.38
N ILE A 661 -14.38 -38.75 -10.88
CA ILE A 661 -13.59 -37.93 -11.81
C ILE A 661 -12.45 -37.17 -11.09
N ASN A 662 -12.66 -36.76 -9.83
CA ASN A 662 -11.63 -36.12 -9.01
C ASN A 662 -11.82 -36.49 -7.53
N PRO A 663 -11.03 -37.44 -7.00
CA PRO A 663 -11.11 -37.87 -5.61
C PRO A 663 -10.89 -36.75 -4.57
N ASP A 664 -10.29 -35.62 -4.96
CA ASP A 664 -10.05 -34.48 -4.07
C ASP A 664 -11.17 -33.40 -4.15
N ASN A 665 -12.34 -33.72 -4.73
CA ASN A 665 -13.44 -32.75 -4.88
C ASN A 665 -14.13 -32.44 -3.54
N LEU A 666 -13.59 -31.43 -2.84
CA LEU A 666 -14.10 -30.87 -1.58
C LEU A 666 -15.62 -30.57 -1.58
N PRO A 667 -16.19 -29.83 -2.58
CA PRO A 667 -17.64 -29.65 -2.69
C PRO A 667 -18.44 -30.96 -2.75
N ALA A 668 -17.95 -31.98 -3.47
CA ALA A 668 -18.66 -33.25 -3.63
C ALA A 668 -18.70 -34.06 -2.32
N HIS A 669 -17.56 -34.22 -1.65
CA HIS A 669 -17.50 -34.86 -0.33
C HIS A 669 -18.35 -34.11 0.71
N TRP A 670 -18.33 -32.77 0.70
CA TRP A 670 -19.19 -31.98 1.58
C TRP A 670 -20.67 -32.22 1.29
N GLY A 671 -21.06 -32.27 0.00
CA GLY A 671 -22.43 -32.55 -0.41
C GLY A 671 -22.93 -33.93 0.02
N LEU A 672 -22.13 -34.99 -0.17
CA LEU A 672 -22.50 -36.33 0.27
C LEU A 672 -22.57 -36.44 1.79
N GLY A 673 -21.63 -35.82 2.51
CA GLY A 673 -21.69 -35.72 3.97
C GLY A 673 -23.02 -35.16 4.46
N GLN A 674 -23.49 -34.07 3.86
CA GLN A 674 -24.78 -33.46 4.19
C GLN A 674 -25.98 -34.34 3.79
N LEU A 675 -25.89 -35.04 2.66
CA LEU A 675 -26.97 -35.88 2.14
C LEU A 675 -27.16 -37.15 2.98
N LEU A 676 -26.06 -37.80 3.36
CA LEU A 676 -26.05 -38.99 4.22
C LEU A 676 -26.46 -38.64 5.66
N GLU A 677 -25.99 -37.50 6.19
CA GLU A 677 -26.46 -36.95 7.48
C GLU A 677 -27.99 -36.76 7.46
N ALA A 678 -28.55 -36.23 6.37
CA ALA A 678 -29.99 -36.07 6.18
C ALA A 678 -30.77 -37.38 5.93
N LYS A 679 -30.10 -38.45 5.47
CA LYS A 679 -30.65 -39.82 5.40
C LYS A 679 -30.56 -40.58 6.73
N GLY A 680 -29.75 -40.10 7.67
CA GLY A 680 -29.45 -40.77 8.93
C GLY A 680 -28.28 -41.76 8.88
N ASP A 681 -27.59 -41.87 7.75
CA ASP A 681 -26.32 -42.60 7.65
C ASP A 681 -25.19 -41.72 8.22
N ARG A 682 -24.98 -41.87 9.53
CA ARG A 682 -23.97 -41.12 10.27
C ARG A 682 -22.54 -41.59 9.99
N GLU A 683 -22.35 -42.86 9.65
CA GLU A 683 -21.00 -43.41 9.40
C GLU A 683 -20.51 -43.00 8.01
N GLY A 684 -21.35 -43.10 6.98
CA GLY A 684 -21.06 -42.58 5.65
C GLY A 684 -20.86 -41.05 5.65
N ALA A 685 -21.72 -40.32 6.37
CA ALA A 685 -21.54 -38.87 6.55
C ALA A 685 -20.21 -38.52 7.23
N LEU A 686 -19.86 -39.22 8.32
CA LEU A 686 -18.60 -39.05 9.03
C LEU A 686 -17.40 -39.34 8.13
N SER A 687 -17.45 -40.42 7.32
CA SER A 687 -16.40 -40.78 6.36
C SER A 687 -16.12 -39.66 5.37
N HIS A 688 -17.15 -39.12 4.69
CA HIS A 688 -16.95 -38.01 3.76
C HIS A 688 -16.56 -36.70 4.44
N TYR A 689 -17.10 -36.39 5.63
CA TYR A 689 -16.64 -35.24 6.39
C TYR A 689 -15.18 -35.40 6.85
N LEU A 690 -14.70 -36.61 7.13
CA LEU A 690 -13.28 -36.88 7.36
C LEU A 690 -12.46 -36.67 6.09
N SER A 691 -12.93 -37.07 4.89
CA SER A 691 -12.27 -36.72 3.62
C SER A 691 -12.18 -35.20 3.42
N VAL A 692 -13.25 -34.45 3.73
CA VAL A 692 -13.21 -32.96 3.72
C VAL A 692 -12.23 -32.43 4.78
N LEU A 693 -12.08 -33.11 5.93
CA LEU A 693 -11.13 -32.71 6.97
C LEU A 693 -9.68 -33.01 6.57
N ASP A 694 -9.39 -34.14 5.93
CA ASP A 694 -8.04 -34.50 5.49
C ASP A 694 -7.55 -33.55 4.38
N LEU A 695 -8.45 -33.22 3.44
CA LEU A 695 -8.21 -32.24 2.38
C LEU A 695 -8.24 -30.78 2.89
N TYR A 696 -8.99 -30.49 3.95
CA TYR A 696 -9.09 -29.15 4.55
C TYR A 696 -9.07 -29.16 6.10
N PRO A 697 -7.90 -29.43 6.73
CA PRO A 697 -7.78 -29.71 8.17
C PRO A 697 -8.13 -28.58 9.12
N GLU A 698 -8.37 -27.36 8.63
CA GLU A 698 -8.73 -26.20 9.45
C GLU A 698 -10.20 -25.82 9.42
N SER A 699 -11.04 -26.60 8.72
CA SER A 699 -12.48 -26.35 8.70
C SER A 699 -13.13 -26.55 10.06
N LYS A 700 -13.35 -25.44 10.78
CA LYS A 700 -14.12 -25.44 12.03
C LYS A 700 -15.56 -25.93 11.84
N VAL A 701 -16.12 -25.77 10.64
CA VAL A 701 -17.47 -26.23 10.30
C VAL A 701 -17.50 -27.75 10.19
N VAL A 702 -16.54 -28.34 9.47
CA VAL A 702 -16.40 -29.80 9.36
C VAL A 702 -16.02 -30.42 10.71
N LYS A 703 -15.06 -29.86 11.44
CA LYS A 703 -14.72 -30.28 12.83
C LYS A 703 -15.93 -30.23 13.77
N LYS A 704 -16.82 -29.24 13.58
CA LYS A 704 -18.07 -29.14 14.35
C LYS A 704 -19.05 -30.25 13.92
N LYS A 705 -19.24 -30.50 12.63
CA LYS A 705 -20.11 -31.58 12.14
C LYS A 705 -19.65 -32.98 12.51
N ILE A 706 -18.36 -33.27 12.39
CA ILE A 706 -17.73 -34.50 12.89
C ILE A 706 -17.99 -34.65 14.39
N ARG A 707 -17.84 -33.58 15.18
CA ARG A 707 -18.10 -33.62 16.63
C ARG A 707 -19.58 -33.87 16.95
N GLU A 708 -20.51 -33.20 16.26
CA GLU A 708 -21.95 -33.41 16.42
C GLU A 708 -22.31 -34.88 16.13
N LEU A 709 -21.86 -35.41 14.99
CA LEU A 709 -22.08 -36.81 14.62
C LEU A 709 -21.48 -37.81 15.62
N ILE A 710 -20.26 -37.57 16.11
CA ILE A 710 -19.62 -38.44 17.12
C ILE A 710 -20.35 -38.38 18.47
N VAL A 711 -20.80 -37.19 18.91
CA VAL A 711 -21.56 -37.06 20.17
C VAL A 711 -22.90 -37.76 20.04
N GLU A 712 -23.67 -37.48 18.99
CA GLU A 712 -25.00 -38.11 18.78
C GLU A 712 -24.94 -39.62 18.53
N THR A 713 -23.78 -40.16 18.14
CA THR A 713 -23.56 -41.61 17.96
C THR A 713 -23.11 -42.29 19.26
N ASN A 714 -22.50 -41.56 20.20
CA ASN A 714 -22.19 -42.04 21.56
C ASN A 714 -23.37 -41.86 22.55
N GLU A 715 -24.45 -41.16 22.16
CA GLU A 715 -25.68 -40.98 22.94
C GLU A 715 -26.81 -41.96 22.55
N ARG A 716 -26.52 -42.94 21.69
CA ARG A 716 -27.39 -44.08 21.35
C ARG A 716 -26.78 -45.39 21.83
#